data_AF-X0BPS4-F1
#
_entry.id   AF-X0BPS4-F1
#
_cell.length_a   1.000
_cell.length_b   1.000
_cell.length_c   1.000
_cell.angle_alpha   90.00
_cell.angle_beta   90.00
_cell.angle_gamma   90.00
#
_symmetry.space_group_name_H-M   'P 1'
#
loop_
_entity.id
_entity.type
_entity.pdbx_description
1 polymer ?
#
loop_
_entity_poly.entity_id
_entity_poly.type
_entity_poly.pdbx_seq_one_letter_code
_entity_poly.pdbx_strand_id
1 'polypeptide(L)'
;MRYRDSGWDLDWDLKYEKGHCLNTLGPQIFELNRTTLLSSKAAVPKAVKRVHEIFENPTFMKEVSGGDVKQGSLGDCWIMAGLTALANVPGGLQRICVAHNTKIGIYGFVFYRDGEWIYSIIDDKLYLKSPMWDSPSMQRDLLQQIDREDNENVYRKTYQTGSKALFFAQCRDQNETWVPLFEKAYAKAHGDYASLACGWIGEGIEDLSGGVTTELLTSDILDIDEFWDKEMSRVNDEFLFGASTGLLEHGYGERDGIAEGHAYVIMAARTLKSGQRLVQLRNPWGKVRQGIWEGAWSDGSKEWTTEVQEEMDHKFGSDSVFWISYEDLIRKYSHFDRTRLFRDRDWRCCQRWIGVDVPWKAAYHEKFRIKVTQDSPLVLVLSQLDGRYYKGLHGQYSFRLHFRLHYEDSPNAEDYIVRSHGNYLMGRSISVELPDLPAGNYAVYLKVTGERDSNAQSVEQVVKREAADRTENEKLAQVGYAYDLAHSKAWDHMDKVTKLRLKKDQKKASASRQKERRRMWEKRSTNRDVTKQQTKKNADKGKRRRAEWEAEQTRLDQEFNTKVKAEREQMKKERLAKAEAEKRAHEADDEALSKKTEEMEISEDKDEPVVVGEHHKDHDDAVISVSTGSPHLTPKSMASTADGAEEKQEVPPVSGGPPAPVEEEEPFPIRARPAYDSASESSDSPVEDWEALYSSDDMARKPHDTQLNEINQATAQDDYDSEEEKMPEPWNAICIVGVRVYSKDENLELRTVMEGGELLEGGMGSKGAADLDNAQSNAGGGRYDYKAASDTKGQGISPDIGKNSKDTEDDTT
;
A
#
# COMPACT_ATOMS: atom_id res chain seq x y z
N MET A 1 -36.71 -30.22 -0.88
CA MET A 1 -35.58 -30.11 0.07
C MET A 1 -35.51 -28.65 0.56
N ARG A 2 -35.20 -28.39 1.84
CA ARG A 2 -35.01 -27.00 2.31
C ARG A 2 -33.66 -26.46 1.84
N TYR A 3 -33.56 -25.14 1.68
CA TYR A 3 -32.28 -24.48 1.43
C TYR A 3 -31.37 -24.62 2.66
N ARG A 4 -30.07 -24.77 2.42
CA ARG A 4 -29.02 -24.78 3.44
C ARG A 4 -27.90 -23.91 2.91
N ASP A 5 -27.44 -23.00 3.74
CA ASP A 5 -26.29 -22.18 3.42
C ASP A 5 -25.01 -22.96 3.77
N SER A 6 -24.30 -23.46 2.76
CA SER A 6 -23.10 -24.27 2.99
C SER A 6 -21.91 -23.46 3.48
N GLY A 7 -21.90 -22.14 3.25
CA GLY A 7 -20.86 -21.23 3.73
C GLY A 7 -21.21 -20.51 5.04
N TRP A 8 -22.40 -20.75 5.59
CA TRP A 8 -22.89 -20.06 6.80
C TRP A 8 -23.74 -20.98 7.69
N ASP A 9 -23.21 -22.16 7.99
CA ASP A 9 -23.96 -23.21 8.67
C ASP A 9 -23.88 -23.14 10.20
N LEU A 10 -24.72 -22.27 10.77
CA LEU A 10 -24.84 -22.04 12.22
C LEU A 10 -24.91 -23.33 13.07
N ASP A 11 -25.54 -24.39 12.56
CA ASP A 11 -25.80 -25.62 13.31
C ASP A 11 -24.53 -26.48 13.46
N TRP A 12 -23.77 -26.67 12.38
CA TRP A 12 -22.50 -27.37 12.46
C TRP A 12 -21.41 -26.50 13.11
N ASP A 13 -21.41 -25.18 12.86
CA ASP A 13 -20.49 -24.24 13.50
C ASP A 13 -20.58 -24.30 15.04
N LEU A 14 -21.81 -24.37 15.57
CA LEU A 14 -22.04 -24.53 17.01
C LEU A 14 -21.72 -25.95 17.51
N LYS A 15 -22.14 -27.00 16.77
CA LYS A 15 -21.93 -28.41 17.19
C LYS A 15 -20.48 -28.86 17.20
N TYR A 16 -19.64 -28.27 16.34
CA TYR A 16 -18.19 -28.50 16.34
C TYR A 16 -17.43 -27.50 17.22
N GLU A 17 -18.13 -26.66 17.98
CA GLU A 17 -17.54 -25.63 18.86
C GLU A 17 -16.58 -24.66 18.13
N LYS A 18 -16.75 -24.50 16.80
CA LYS A 18 -15.95 -23.61 15.94
C LYS A 18 -16.23 -22.13 16.21
N GLY A 19 -17.52 -21.77 16.25
CA GLY A 19 -17.96 -20.39 16.51
C GLY A 19 -17.56 -19.36 15.45
N HIS A 20 -17.23 -19.77 14.22
CA HIS A 20 -16.85 -18.87 13.12
C HIS A 20 -17.98 -17.90 12.74
N CYS A 21 -19.24 -18.31 12.90
CA CYS A 21 -20.40 -17.44 12.67
C CYS A 21 -20.67 -16.47 13.83
N LEU A 22 -20.09 -16.74 15.01
CA LEU A 22 -20.34 -16.00 16.25
C LEU A 22 -19.24 -14.99 16.58
N ASN A 23 -17.97 -15.35 16.37
CA ASN A 23 -16.80 -14.58 16.81
C ASN A 23 -16.00 -14.01 15.63
N THR A 24 -15.34 -12.89 15.89
CA THR A 24 -14.32 -12.26 15.01
C THR A 24 -12.98 -13.01 15.09
N LEU A 25 -12.02 -12.65 14.24
CA LEU A 25 -10.62 -13.04 14.49
C LEU A 25 -10.09 -12.38 15.77
N GLY A 26 -9.33 -13.11 16.58
CA GLY A 26 -8.79 -12.64 17.86
C GLY A 26 -9.74 -12.88 19.05
N PRO A 27 -9.95 -11.89 19.95
CA PRO A 27 -10.73 -12.09 21.17
C PRO A 27 -12.16 -12.56 20.91
N GLN A 28 -12.58 -13.63 21.60
CA GLN A 28 -13.92 -14.20 21.47
C GLN A 28 -14.89 -13.53 22.45
N ILE A 29 -16.08 -13.14 21.97
CA ILE A 29 -17.18 -12.67 22.81
C ILE A 29 -18.02 -13.87 23.29
N PHE A 30 -18.12 -14.90 22.45
CA PHE A 30 -18.87 -16.13 22.71
C PHE A 30 -17.91 -17.31 22.85
N GLU A 31 -17.36 -17.50 24.05
CA GLU A 31 -16.54 -18.67 24.36
C GLU A 31 -17.40 -19.95 24.31
N LEU A 32 -17.23 -20.75 23.26
CA LEU A 32 -17.86 -22.07 23.16
C LEU A 32 -16.99 -23.09 23.88
N ASN A 33 -17.42 -23.52 25.07
CA ASN A 33 -16.79 -24.60 25.80
C ASN A 33 -17.82 -25.34 26.65
N ARG A 34 -17.44 -26.53 27.15
CA ARG A 34 -18.31 -27.38 27.97
C ARG A 34 -18.91 -26.66 29.19
N THR A 35 -18.21 -25.70 29.79
CA THR A 35 -18.69 -24.96 30.96
C THR A 35 -19.73 -23.91 30.58
N THR A 36 -19.52 -23.15 29.50
CA THR A 36 -20.47 -22.13 29.03
C THR A 36 -21.73 -22.75 28.43
N LEU A 37 -21.59 -23.84 27.68
CA LEU A 37 -22.71 -24.58 27.07
C LEU A 37 -23.61 -25.28 28.12
N LEU A 38 -23.03 -25.87 29.17
CA LEU A 38 -23.79 -26.51 30.25
C LEU A 38 -24.31 -25.54 31.34
N SER A 39 -23.83 -24.29 31.35
CA SER A 39 -24.30 -23.26 32.28
C SER A 39 -25.82 -23.05 32.17
N SER A 40 -26.50 -22.74 33.27
CA SER A 40 -27.91 -22.35 33.22
C SER A 40 -28.11 -20.95 32.60
N LYS A 41 -27.11 -20.06 32.69
CA LYS A 41 -27.14 -18.70 32.13
C LYS A 41 -27.09 -18.73 30.60
N ALA A 42 -27.90 -17.90 29.93
CA ALA A 42 -27.86 -17.74 28.47
C ALA A 42 -26.76 -16.72 28.06
N ALA A 43 -25.50 -17.04 28.36
CA ALA A 43 -24.34 -16.20 28.00
C ALA A 43 -23.85 -16.44 26.57
N VAL A 44 -24.03 -17.66 26.06
CA VAL A 44 -23.73 -18.07 24.67
C VAL A 44 -24.96 -18.75 24.06
N PRO A 45 -25.09 -18.80 22.73
CA PRO A 45 -26.05 -19.67 22.04
C PRO A 45 -25.86 -21.14 22.42
N LYS A 46 -26.95 -21.90 22.55
CA LYS A 46 -26.89 -23.31 23.02
C LYS A 46 -27.53 -24.33 22.10
N ALA A 47 -28.32 -23.88 21.14
CA ALA A 47 -28.90 -24.72 20.11
C ALA A 47 -29.17 -23.90 18.86
N VAL A 48 -29.29 -24.59 17.73
CA VAL A 48 -29.77 -24.03 16.47
C VAL A 48 -30.96 -24.84 16.00
N LYS A 49 -32.00 -24.15 15.55
CA LYS A 49 -33.20 -24.75 14.94
C LYS A 49 -33.65 -23.94 13.74
N ARG A 50 -34.43 -24.54 12.85
CA ARG A 50 -35.10 -23.83 11.75
C ARG A 50 -36.40 -23.19 12.22
N VAL A 51 -36.83 -22.12 11.55
CA VAL A 51 -38.07 -21.39 11.84
C VAL A 51 -39.26 -22.32 12.16
N HIS A 52 -39.52 -23.34 11.34
CA HIS A 52 -40.66 -24.26 11.55
C HIS A 52 -40.58 -25.16 12.81
N GLU A 53 -39.43 -25.24 13.49
CA GLU A 53 -39.24 -26.02 14.72
C GLU A 53 -39.26 -25.12 15.97
N ILE A 54 -39.24 -23.80 15.77
CA ILE A 54 -39.27 -22.75 16.79
C ILE A 54 -40.67 -22.14 16.86
N PHE A 55 -41.29 -21.89 15.72
CA PHE A 55 -42.54 -21.12 15.62
C PHE A 55 -43.73 -22.03 15.32
N GLU A 56 -44.84 -21.88 16.07
CA GLU A 56 -46.05 -22.69 15.86
C GLU A 56 -46.74 -22.30 14.53
N ASN A 57 -46.85 -21.00 14.23
CA ASN A 57 -47.49 -20.48 13.02
C ASN A 57 -46.64 -19.37 12.37
N PRO A 58 -45.44 -19.66 11.84
CA PRO A 58 -44.48 -18.65 11.41
C PRO A 58 -45.01 -17.72 10.31
N THR A 59 -44.95 -16.41 10.57
CA THR A 59 -45.19 -15.36 9.59
C THR A 59 -43.91 -14.58 9.29
N PHE A 60 -43.83 -14.02 8.09
CA PHE A 60 -42.70 -13.22 7.64
C PHE A 60 -43.23 -11.93 7.02
N MET A 61 -42.89 -10.78 7.62
CA MET A 61 -43.27 -9.44 7.18
C MET A 61 -44.78 -9.29 6.92
N LYS A 62 -45.62 -9.78 7.83
CA LYS A 62 -47.09 -9.74 7.66
C LYS A 62 -47.65 -8.34 7.92
N GLU A 63 -47.26 -7.78 9.06
CA GLU A 63 -47.67 -6.46 9.54
C GLU A 63 -46.43 -5.79 10.13
N VAL A 64 -45.52 -5.34 9.25
CA VAL A 64 -44.25 -4.72 9.66
C VAL A 64 -44.53 -3.43 10.44
N SER A 65 -44.04 -3.37 11.68
CA SER A 65 -43.90 -2.12 12.43
C SER A 65 -42.48 -1.97 12.96
N GLY A 66 -41.99 -0.72 13.07
CA GLY A 66 -40.88 -0.42 13.98
C GLY A 66 -41.17 -0.92 15.41
N GLY A 67 -42.45 -1.01 15.78
CA GLY A 67 -43.01 -1.63 16.98
C GLY A 67 -42.50 -3.04 17.33
N ASP A 68 -42.03 -3.83 16.35
CA ASP A 68 -41.75 -5.25 16.55
C ASP A 68 -40.30 -5.57 16.93
N VAL A 69 -39.35 -4.69 16.63
CA VAL A 69 -37.90 -4.94 16.84
C VAL A 69 -37.57 -5.05 18.33
N LYS A 70 -37.07 -6.20 18.78
CA LYS A 70 -36.55 -6.39 20.14
C LYS A 70 -35.12 -6.93 20.11
N GLN A 71 -34.20 -6.19 20.73
CA GLN A 71 -32.80 -6.58 20.85
C GLN A 71 -32.63 -7.90 21.64
N GLY A 72 -31.62 -8.68 21.25
CA GLY A 72 -31.25 -9.95 21.87
C GLY A 72 -30.26 -9.82 23.04
N SER A 73 -29.45 -10.87 23.22
CA SER A 73 -28.33 -10.89 24.16
C SER A 73 -27.05 -10.18 23.63
N LEU A 74 -27.09 -9.56 22.46
CA LEU A 74 -25.95 -8.90 21.80
C LEU A 74 -25.99 -7.37 22.02
N GLY A 75 -24.83 -6.72 21.98
CA GLY A 75 -24.67 -5.26 22.15
C GLY A 75 -24.87 -4.45 20.86
N ASP A 76 -25.86 -4.81 20.04
CA ASP A 76 -26.12 -4.30 18.68
C ASP A 76 -27.29 -3.30 18.61
N CYS A 77 -27.51 -2.54 19.70
CA CYS A 77 -28.62 -1.60 19.83
C CYS A 77 -28.70 -0.57 18.70
N TRP A 78 -27.55 -0.17 18.14
CA TRP A 78 -27.42 0.78 17.04
C TRP A 78 -28.14 0.33 15.77
N ILE A 79 -27.89 -0.91 15.32
CA ILE A 79 -28.54 -1.45 14.12
C ILE A 79 -29.99 -1.83 14.39
N MET A 80 -30.34 -2.23 15.63
CA MET A 80 -31.74 -2.42 16.02
C MET A 80 -32.53 -1.11 16.04
N ALA A 81 -31.92 0.00 16.45
CA ALA A 81 -32.48 1.35 16.33
C ALA A 81 -32.62 1.77 14.85
N GLY A 82 -31.59 1.57 14.02
CA GLY A 82 -31.65 1.88 12.59
C GLY A 82 -32.70 1.06 11.82
N LEU A 83 -32.83 -0.22 12.14
CA LEU A 83 -33.88 -1.10 11.61
C LEU A 83 -35.27 -0.63 12.02
N THR A 84 -35.42 -0.22 13.28
CA THR A 84 -36.66 0.36 13.81
C THR A 84 -37.02 1.65 13.07
N ALA A 85 -36.05 2.54 12.85
CA ALA A 85 -36.23 3.79 12.11
C ALA A 85 -36.76 3.52 10.69
N LEU A 86 -36.09 2.64 9.95
CA LEU A 86 -36.47 2.31 8.58
C LEU A 86 -37.78 1.53 8.48
N ALA A 87 -38.16 0.75 9.50
CA ALA A 87 -39.44 0.05 9.56
C ALA A 87 -40.64 1.00 9.71
N ASN A 88 -40.43 2.25 10.17
CA ASN A 88 -41.47 3.29 10.15
C ASN A 88 -41.61 3.97 8.77
N VAL A 89 -40.58 3.91 7.92
CA VAL A 89 -40.61 4.51 6.59
C VAL A 89 -41.47 3.64 5.66
N PRO A 90 -42.51 4.20 5.01
CA PRO A 90 -43.35 3.43 4.08
C PRO A 90 -42.52 2.78 2.96
N GLY A 91 -42.58 1.46 2.87
CA GLY A 91 -41.81 0.68 1.90
C GLY A 91 -40.32 0.56 2.22
N GLY A 92 -39.88 0.83 3.46
CA GLY A 92 -38.49 0.74 3.90
C GLY A 92 -37.95 -0.70 3.85
N LEU A 93 -38.52 -1.62 4.63
CA LEU A 93 -37.99 -2.99 4.72
C LEU A 93 -38.13 -3.82 3.44
N GLN A 94 -39.12 -3.52 2.59
CA GLN A 94 -39.30 -4.17 1.28
C GLN A 94 -38.13 -3.92 0.31
N ARG A 95 -37.26 -2.93 0.60
CA ARG A 95 -36.02 -2.68 -0.17
C ARG A 95 -34.90 -3.60 0.26
N ILE A 96 -34.82 -3.88 1.56
CA ILE A 96 -33.81 -4.74 2.16
C ILE A 96 -34.16 -6.19 1.83
N CYS A 97 -35.35 -6.67 2.18
CA CYS A 97 -35.76 -8.03 1.80
C CYS A 97 -36.31 -8.06 0.36
N VAL A 98 -35.43 -8.41 -0.59
CA VAL A 98 -35.73 -8.35 -2.03
C VAL A 98 -36.42 -9.61 -2.56
N ALA A 99 -36.19 -10.76 -1.95
CA ALA A 99 -36.76 -12.03 -2.35
C ALA A 99 -36.73 -13.02 -1.19
N HIS A 100 -37.80 -13.81 -1.02
CA HIS A 100 -37.84 -14.86 -0.02
C HIS A 100 -38.78 -16.01 -0.43
N ASN A 101 -38.54 -17.20 0.11
CA ASN A 101 -39.44 -18.33 0.00
C ASN A 101 -39.46 -19.10 1.32
N THR A 102 -40.52 -18.87 2.11
CA THR A 102 -40.71 -19.45 3.45
C THR A 102 -40.89 -20.98 3.43
N LYS A 103 -41.39 -21.56 2.34
CA LYS A 103 -41.54 -23.02 2.18
C LYS A 103 -40.19 -23.73 2.00
N ILE A 104 -39.27 -23.07 1.31
CA ILE A 104 -37.90 -23.56 1.08
C ILE A 104 -36.98 -23.17 2.26
N GLY A 105 -37.27 -22.06 2.93
CA GLY A 105 -36.45 -21.51 4.00
C GLY A 105 -35.23 -20.74 3.47
N ILE A 106 -35.43 -19.91 2.44
CA ILE A 106 -34.40 -19.04 1.84
C ILE A 106 -34.88 -17.58 1.84
N TYR A 107 -34.00 -16.67 2.21
CA TYR A 107 -34.25 -15.23 2.27
C TYR A 107 -33.04 -14.47 1.69
N GLY A 108 -33.31 -13.49 0.83
CA GLY A 108 -32.32 -12.59 0.24
C GLY A 108 -32.53 -11.18 0.77
N PHE A 109 -31.52 -10.66 1.45
CA PHE A 109 -31.45 -9.29 1.93
C PHE A 109 -30.41 -8.50 1.13
N VAL A 110 -30.53 -7.17 1.09
CA VAL A 110 -29.50 -6.27 0.56
C VAL A 110 -29.15 -5.18 1.56
N PHE A 111 -27.88 -4.81 1.61
CA PHE A 111 -27.32 -3.79 2.51
C PHE A 111 -26.41 -2.86 1.70
N TYR A 112 -26.31 -1.62 2.13
CA TYR A 112 -25.38 -0.66 1.56
C TYR A 112 -24.05 -0.75 2.31
N ARG A 113 -22.94 -0.91 1.59
CA ARG A 113 -21.60 -1.02 2.20
C ARG A 113 -20.57 -0.42 1.26
N ASP A 114 -19.70 0.44 1.80
CA ASP A 114 -18.62 1.11 1.04
C ASP A 114 -19.08 1.69 -0.32
N GLY A 115 -20.26 2.31 -0.33
CA GLY A 115 -20.82 2.97 -1.51
C GLY A 115 -21.67 2.11 -2.45
N GLU A 116 -21.83 0.80 -2.19
CA GLU A 116 -22.49 -0.15 -3.09
C GLU A 116 -23.54 -1.01 -2.38
N TRP A 117 -24.55 -1.47 -3.12
CA TRP A 117 -25.52 -2.44 -2.60
C TRP A 117 -25.01 -3.88 -2.74
N ILE A 118 -24.70 -4.51 -1.61
CA ILE A 118 -24.36 -5.92 -1.50
C ILE A 118 -25.61 -6.76 -1.18
N TYR A 119 -25.59 -8.04 -1.53
CA TYR A 119 -26.64 -9.00 -1.15
C TYR A 119 -26.14 -10.02 -0.13
N SER A 120 -27.04 -10.45 0.76
CA SER A 120 -26.84 -11.50 1.75
C SER A 120 -27.99 -12.49 1.67
N ILE A 121 -27.71 -13.68 1.15
CA ILE A 121 -28.66 -14.80 1.08
C ILE A 121 -28.41 -15.72 2.26
N ILE A 122 -29.48 -16.10 2.98
CA ILE A 122 -29.42 -16.95 4.17
C ILE A 122 -30.50 -18.06 4.17
N ASP A 123 -30.27 -19.09 4.98
CA ASP A 123 -31.30 -20.08 5.34
C ASP A 123 -32.09 -19.72 6.61
N ASP A 124 -33.12 -20.49 6.95
CA ASP A 124 -34.04 -20.26 8.07
C ASP A 124 -33.58 -20.78 9.44
N LYS A 125 -32.28 -21.12 9.62
CA LYS A 125 -31.72 -21.51 10.93
C LYS A 125 -31.49 -20.31 11.85
N LEU A 126 -31.83 -20.44 13.14
CA LEU A 126 -31.65 -19.40 14.17
C LEU A 126 -31.13 -19.99 15.49
N TYR A 127 -30.40 -19.17 16.25
CA TYR A 127 -29.82 -19.53 17.55
C TYR A 127 -30.82 -19.40 18.71
N LEU A 128 -30.76 -20.33 19.67
CA LEU A 128 -31.62 -20.38 20.87
C LEU A 128 -30.85 -20.17 22.17
N LYS A 129 -31.52 -19.56 23.16
CA LYS A 129 -31.02 -19.34 24.55
C LYS A 129 -30.84 -20.64 25.35
N SER A 130 -31.62 -21.66 25.00
CA SER A 130 -31.72 -22.93 25.71
C SER A 130 -31.19 -24.07 24.83
N PRO A 131 -30.55 -25.10 25.42
CA PRO A 131 -30.00 -26.22 24.68
C PRO A 131 -31.10 -27.10 24.05
N MET A 132 -30.71 -28.14 23.31
CA MET A 132 -31.65 -29.16 22.84
C MET A 132 -32.14 -30.03 24.01
N TRP A 133 -33.34 -30.59 23.88
CA TRP A 133 -33.90 -31.53 24.87
C TRP A 133 -32.98 -32.75 25.10
N ASP A 134 -32.37 -33.26 24.02
CA ASP A 134 -31.46 -34.40 24.08
C ASP A 134 -30.13 -34.04 24.77
N SER A 135 -29.74 -32.76 24.74
CA SER A 135 -28.54 -32.25 25.41
C SER A 135 -28.71 -32.22 26.94
N PRO A 136 -27.65 -32.51 27.72
CA PRO A 136 -27.68 -32.35 29.16
C PRO A 136 -27.99 -30.89 29.55
N SER A 137 -28.99 -30.68 30.41
CA SER A 137 -29.35 -29.34 30.88
C SER A 137 -30.08 -29.37 32.22
N MET A 138 -29.75 -28.43 33.10
CA MET A 138 -30.43 -28.26 34.39
C MET A 138 -31.94 -28.09 34.23
N GLN A 139 -32.38 -27.39 33.17
CA GLN A 139 -33.79 -27.18 32.86
C GLN A 139 -34.53 -28.49 32.57
N ARG A 140 -33.89 -29.44 31.86
CA ARG A 140 -34.43 -30.78 31.64
C ARG A 140 -34.47 -31.57 32.94
N ASP A 141 -33.36 -31.61 33.66
CA ASP A 141 -33.22 -32.43 34.86
C ASP A 141 -34.20 -31.97 35.97
N LEU A 142 -34.50 -30.67 36.06
CA LEU A 142 -35.54 -30.10 36.93
C LEU A 142 -36.96 -30.46 36.47
N LEU A 143 -37.24 -30.45 35.16
CA LEU A 143 -38.55 -30.88 34.64
C LEU A 143 -38.78 -32.38 34.85
N GLN A 144 -37.75 -33.21 34.68
CA GLN A 144 -37.81 -34.66 34.91
C GLN A 144 -38.03 -35.05 36.38
N GLN A 145 -37.75 -34.16 37.33
CA GLN A 145 -38.13 -34.34 38.75
C GLN A 145 -39.63 -34.07 39.00
N ILE A 146 -40.34 -33.47 38.04
CA ILE A 146 -41.78 -33.24 38.11
C ILE A 146 -42.49 -34.41 37.42
N ASP A 147 -43.32 -35.12 38.18
CA ASP A 147 -44.14 -36.23 37.70
C ASP A 147 -45.24 -35.70 36.76
N ARG A 148 -44.95 -35.70 35.45
CA ARG A 148 -45.79 -35.21 34.35
C ARG A 148 -45.61 -36.09 33.13
N GLU A 149 -46.72 -36.40 32.45
CA GLU A 149 -46.77 -37.39 31.37
C GLU A 149 -46.12 -36.92 30.04
N ASP A 150 -45.66 -35.68 29.92
CA ASP A 150 -44.96 -35.17 28.73
C ASP A 150 -43.99 -34.01 29.05
N ASN A 151 -42.88 -34.33 29.72
CA ASN A 151 -41.85 -33.34 30.07
C ASN A 151 -41.11 -32.77 28.84
N GLU A 152 -41.10 -33.46 27.70
CA GLU A 152 -40.44 -33.01 26.48
C GLU A 152 -41.23 -31.90 25.77
N ASN A 153 -42.53 -32.06 25.54
CA ASN A 153 -43.34 -30.99 24.93
C ASN A 153 -43.47 -29.79 25.86
N VAL A 154 -43.50 -29.99 27.19
CA VAL A 154 -43.41 -28.90 28.17
C VAL A 154 -42.08 -28.16 28.05
N TYR A 155 -40.95 -28.86 27.94
CA TYR A 155 -39.64 -28.23 27.71
C TYR A 155 -39.63 -27.43 26.41
N ARG A 156 -40.04 -28.04 25.30
CA ARG A 156 -40.06 -27.41 23.97
C ARG A 156 -40.89 -26.12 24.00
N LYS A 157 -42.14 -26.21 24.49
CA LYS A 157 -43.07 -25.08 24.56
C LYS A 157 -42.61 -23.95 25.50
N THR A 158 -41.84 -24.28 26.54
CA THR A 158 -41.34 -23.30 27.53
C THR A 158 -40.03 -22.64 27.08
N TYR A 159 -39.11 -23.39 26.47
CA TYR A 159 -37.71 -22.96 26.28
C TYR A 159 -37.25 -22.87 24.82
N GLN A 160 -38.01 -23.44 23.88
CA GLN A 160 -37.62 -23.54 22.47
C GLN A 160 -38.68 -23.02 21.48
N THR A 161 -39.85 -22.57 21.97
CA THR A 161 -40.96 -22.11 21.14
C THR A 161 -41.14 -20.59 21.18
N GLY A 162 -41.37 -20.01 20.01
CA GLY A 162 -41.67 -18.59 19.80
C GLY A 162 -40.46 -17.67 19.91
N SER A 163 -40.66 -16.40 19.54
CA SER A 163 -39.58 -15.40 19.46
C SER A 163 -38.74 -15.31 20.75
N LYS A 164 -39.36 -15.39 21.94
CA LYS A 164 -38.64 -15.32 23.24
C LYS A 164 -37.53 -16.36 23.43
N ALA A 165 -37.59 -17.50 22.74
CA ALA A 165 -36.60 -18.57 22.81
C ALA A 165 -35.27 -18.25 22.08
N LEU A 166 -35.30 -17.30 21.13
CA LEU A 166 -34.14 -16.89 20.32
C LEU A 166 -33.06 -16.23 21.17
N PHE A 167 -31.78 -16.49 20.89
CA PHE A 167 -30.67 -15.87 21.62
C PHE A 167 -30.46 -14.40 21.25
N PHE A 168 -30.51 -14.12 19.95
CA PHE A 168 -30.29 -12.80 19.38
C PHE A 168 -31.62 -12.03 19.23
N ALA A 169 -31.76 -11.13 18.25
CA ALA A 169 -32.92 -10.27 18.10
C ALA A 169 -34.23 -11.05 17.87
N GLN A 170 -35.34 -10.40 18.20
CA GLN A 170 -36.66 -11.00 18.39
C GLN A 170 -37.73 -10.08 17.81
N CYS A 171 -38.85 -10.66 17.38
CA CYS A 171 -40.07 -9.89 17.13
C CYS A 171 -40.89 -9.75 18.42
N ARG A 172 -41.75 -8.73 18.49
CA ARG A 172 -42.77 -8.57 19.54
C ARG A 172 -43.79 -9.71 19.50
N ASP A 173 -44.33 -10.01 18.32
CA ASP A 173 -45.13 -11.21 18.08
C ASP A 173 -44.27 -12.46 18.28
N GLN A 174 -44.83 -13.47 18.93
CA GLN A 174 -44.16 -14.75 19.14
C GLN A 174 -44.06 -15.60 17.88
N ASN A 175 -44.82 -15.30 16.82
CA ASN A 175 -44.85 -16.04 15.55
C ASN A 175 -44.22 -15.29 14.37
N GLU A 176 -43.84 -14.01 14.52
CA GLU A 176 -43.19 -13.27 13.44
C GLU A 176 -41.66 -13.47 13.44
N THR A 177 -41.07 -13.47 12.24
CA THR A 177 -39.71 -13.97 11.99
C THR A 177 -38.77 -13.00 11.26
N TRP A 178 -39.22 -11.81 10.86
CA TRP A 178 -38.39 -10.95 9.99
C TRP A 178 -37.18 -10.33 10.72
N VAL A 179 -37.33 -9.90 11.98
CA VAL A 179 -36.23 -9.30 12.78
C VAL A 179 -35.03 -10.27 12.94
N PRO A 180 -35.19 -11.51 13.44
CA PRO A 180 -34.06 -12.43 13.59
C PRO A 180 -33.44 -12.88 12.26
N LEU A 181 -34.23 -12.98 11.20
CA LEU A 181 -33.72 -13.33 9.86
C LEU A 181 -32.94 -12.16 9.25
N PHE A 182 -33.40 -10.92 9.43
CA PHE A 182 -32.68 -9.71 9.06
C PHE A 182 -31.33 -9.63 9.79
N GLU A 183 -31.32 -9.79 11.11
CA GLU A 183 -30.11 -9.69 11.93
C GLU A 183 -29.08 -10.75 11.52
N LYS A 184 -29.53 -11.99 11.29
CA LYS A 184 -28.67 -13.05 10.75
C LYS A 184 -28.06 -12.68 9.39
N ALA A 185 -28.85 -12.10 8.48
CA ALA A 185 -28.36 -11.67 7.18
C ALA A 185 -27.35 -10.52 7.29
N TYR A 186 -27.56 -9.61 8.24
CA TYR A 186 -26.67 -8.51 8.56
C TYR A 186 -25.35 -9.00 9.20
N ALA A 187 -25.42 -9.94 10.15
CA ALA A 187 -24.26 -10.61 10.74
C ALA A 187 -23.42 -11.33 9.67
N LYS A 188 -24.07 -12.07 8.76
CA LYS A 188 -23.38 -12.68 7.60
C LYS A 188 -22.71 -11.63 6.70
N ALA A 189 -23.38 -10.51 6.43
CA ALA A 189 -22.81 -9.43 5.62
C ALA A 189 -21.60 -8.74 6.29
N HIS A 190 -21.55 -8.75 7.63
CA HIS A 190 -20.44 -8.21 8.44
C HIS A 190 -19.51 -9.28 9.02
N GLY A 191 -19.55 -10.50 8.46
CA GLY A 191 -18.56 -11.56 8.74
C GLY A 191 -18.82 -12.42 9.98
N ASP A 192 -19.59 -11.96 10.97
CA ASP A 192 -20.09 -12.68 12.16
C ASP A 192 -21.02 -11.81 13.04
N TYR A 193 -21.61 -12.42 14.07
CA TYR A 193 -22.44 -11.71 15.07
C TYR A 193 -21.62 -10.76 15.98
N ALA A 194 -20.40 -11.12 16.39
CA ALA A 194 -19.54 -10.27 17.24
C ALA A 194 -19.08 -8.96 16.56
N SER A 195 -19.05 -8.92 15.23
CA SER A 195 -18.84 -7.70 14.45
C SER A 195 -19.95 -6.66 14.61
N LEU A 196 -21.16 -7.07 14.98
CA LEU A 196 -22.30 -6.17 15.22
C LEU A 196 -22.30 -5.54 16.62
N ALA A 197 -21.46 -6.03 17.54
CA ALA A 197 -21.36 -5.44 18.88
C ALA A 197 -20.78 -4.03 18.83
N CYS A 198 -21.49 -3.07 19.44
CA CYS A 198 -21.20 -1.64 19.56
C CYS A 198 -21.12 -0.87 18.22
N GLY A 199 -21.83 0.26 18.11
CA GLY A 199 -21.84 1.09 16.91
C GLY A 199 -22.73 2.32 17.02
N TRP A 200 -22.82 3.06 15.92
CA TRP A 200 -23.58 4.32 15.82
C TRP A 200 -24.86 4.12 15.02
N ILE A 201 -25.97 4.71 15.47
CA ILE A 201 -27.30 4.47 14.90
C ILE A 201 -27.31 4.93 13.44
N GLY A 202 -26.68 6.07 13.19
CA GLY A 202 -26.52 6.65 11.87
C GLY A 202 -25.66 5.81 10.91
N GLU A 203 -24.66 5.06 11.40
CA GLU A 203 -23.96 4.06 10.57
C GLU A 203 -24.94 2.96 10.15
N GLY A 204 -25.75 2.47 11.10
CA GLY A 204 -26.77 1.47 10.81
C GLY A 204 -27.82 1.96 9.82
N ILE A 205 -28.29 3.20 9.95
CA ILE A 205 -29.26 3.77 8.99
C ILE A 205 -28.61 3.96 7.62
N GLU A 206 -27.34 4.40 7.50
CA GLU A 206 -26.61 4.40 6.23
C GLU A 206 -26.58 3.01 5.58
N ASP A 207 -26.28 1.95 6.34
CA ASP A 207 -26.12 0.58 5.82
C ASP A 207 -27.46 -0.05 5.40
N LEU A 208 -28.57 0.44 5.97
CA LEU A 208 -29.92 -0.01 5.67
C LEU A 208 -30.66 0.83 4.62
N SER A 209 -30.25 2.08 4.44
CA SER A 209 -30.96 3.03 3.59
C SER A 209 -30.12 3.62 2.45
N GLY A 210 -28.79 3.50 2.42
CA GLY A 210 -27.95 4.23 1.46
C GLY A 210 -27.99 5.76 1.61
N GLY A 211 -28.62 6.27 2.68
CA GLY A 211 -28.64 7.68 3.05
C GLY A 211 -27.28 8.20 3.51
N VAL A 212 -27.26 9.43 4.04
CA VAL A 212 -26.05 10.08 4.53
C VAL A 212 -26.28 10.62 5.92
N THR A 213 -25.45 10.21 6.87
CA THR A 213 -25.54 10.69 8.25
C THR A 213 -24.68 11.93 8.48
N THR A 214 -25.18 12.84 9.30
CA THR A 214 -24.44 13.91 9.96
C THR A 214 -24.54 13.69 11.48
N GLU A 215 -23.40 13.67 12.17
CA GLU A 215 -23.35 13.72 13.64
C GLU A 215 -23.78 15.12 14.10
N LEU A 216 -24.70 15.20 15.06
CA LEU A 216 -25.13 16.44 15.68
C LEU A 216 -25.04 16.33 17.20
N LEU A 217 -24.12 17.10 17.80
CA LEU A 217 -24.10 17.28 19.26
C LEU A 217 -25.09 18.35 19.68
N THR A 218 -25.76 18.15 20.81
CA THR A 218 -26.78 19.10 21.28
C THR A 218 -26.19 20.45 21.69
N SER A 219 -24.87 20.51 21.97
CA SER A 219 -24.11 21.75 22.15
C SER A 219 -24.03 22.64 20.90
N ASP A 220 -24.22 22.03 19.72
CA ASP A 220 -23.96 22.67 18.43
C ASP A 220 -25.27 23.16 17.78
N ILE A 221 -26.42 22.79 18.37
CA ILE A 221 -27.76 23.26 17.99
C ILE A 221 -27.98 24.64 18.62
N LEU A 222 -27.58 25.69 17.90
CA LEU A 222 -27.72 27.09 18.35
C LEU A 222 -29.17 27.60 18.33
N ASP A 223 -29.93 27.22 17.30
CA ASP A 223 -31.34 27.58 17.15
C ASP A 223 -32.21 26.31 17.23
N ILE A 224 -32.89 26.19 18.36
CA ILE A 224 -33.74 25.05 18.72
C ILE A 224 -35.07 25.11 17.94
N ASP A 225 -35.56 26.30 17.58
CA ASP A 225 -36.77 26.50 16.79
C ASP A 225 -36.52 26.14 15.32
N GLU A 226 -35.42 26.63 14.73
CA GLU A 226 -35.03 26.32 13.35
C GLU A 226 -34.77 24.82 13.16
N PHE A 227 -34.10 24.16 14.13
CA PHE A 227 -33.87 22.71 14.10
C PHE A 227 -35.19 21.91 14.16
N TRP A 228 -36.21 22.41 14.86
CA TRP A 228 -37.54 21.81 14.84
C TRP A 228 -38.20 21.93 13.46
N ASP A 229 -38.30 23.16 12.95
CA ASP A 229 -39.07 23.46 11.74
C ASP A 229 -38.39 22.91 10.47
N LYS A 230 -37.05 22.88 10.40
CA LYS A 230 -36.33 22.39 9.21
C LYS A 230 -36.00 20.90 9.22
N GLU A 231 -35.81 20.30 10.40
CA GLU A 231 -35.22 18.95 10.50
C GLU A 231 -36.10 17.97 11.29
N MET A 232 -36.30 18.18 12.59
CA MET A 232 -37.00 17.23 13.46
C MET A 232 -38.46 16.98 13.05
N SER A 233 -39.18 18.01 12.60
CA SER A 233 -40.56 17.89 12.11
C SER A 233 -40.71 17.04 10.84
N ARG A 234 -39.61 16.79 10.12
CA ARG A 234 -39.56 16.05 8.83
C ARG A 234 -39.05 14.60 9.00
N VAL A 235 -39.14 14.07 10.22
CA VAL A 235 -38.78 12.68 10.56
C VAL A 235 -39.64 11.65 9.81
N ASN A 236 -39.00 10.57 9.35
CA ASN A 236 -39.51 9.54 8.42
C ASN A 236 -39.81 10.01 6.99
N ASP A 237 -39.89 11.33 6.74
CA ASP A 237 -40.10 11.90 5.42
C ASP A 237 -38.77 12.19 4.71
N GLU A 238 -37.98 13.15 5.19
CA GLU A 238 -36.64 13.45 4.66
C GLU A 238 -35.51 12.92 5.55
N PHE A 239 -35.71 12.92 6.87
CA PHE A 239 -34.69 12.55 7.84
C PHE A 239 -35.10 11.35 8.70
N LEU A 240 -34.12 10.57 9.15
CA LEU A 240 -34.24 9.66 10.27
C LEU A 240 -33.29 10.09 11.38
N PHE A 241 -33.70 9.92 12.63
CA PHE A 241 -32.92 10.35 13.79
C PHE A 241 -32.68 9.21 14.77
N GLY A 242 -31.40 8.91 15.00
CA GLY A 242 -30.94 8.25 16.22
C GLY A 242 -30.66 9.27 17.32
N ALA A 243 -30.81 8.87 18.58
CA ALA A 243 -30.50 9.68 19.76
C ALA A 243 -29.76 8.83 20.80
N SER A 244 -28.72 9.38 21.43
CA SER A 244 -27.99 8.75 22.53
C SER A 244 -27.51 9.77 23.57
N THR A 245 -27.07 9.28 24.73
CA THR A 245 -26.64 10.11 25.86
C THR A 245 -25.62 9.39 26.75
N GLY A 246 -24.88 10.14 27.57
CA GLY A 246 -23.91 9.64 28.55
C GLY A 246 -22.53 9.23 28.01
N LEU A 247 -22.36 9.03 26.69
CA LEU A 247 -21.10 8.56 26.08
C LEU A 247 -19.91 9.52 26.30
N LEU A 248 -20.14 10.83 26.23
CA LEU A 248 -19.10 11.86 26.44
C LEU A 248 -18.81 12.15 27.92
N GLU A 249 -19.75 11.83 28.82
CA GLU A 249 -19.66 12.15 30.25
C GLU A 249 -19.08 10.98 31.08
N HIS A 250 -18.70 9.87 30.43
CA HIS A 250 -18.44 8.57 31.06
C HIS A 250 -19.60 8.09 31.96
N GLY A 251 -20.83 8.46 31.57
CA GLY A 251 -22.05 8.16 32.29
C GLY A 251 -22.33 6.65 32.35
N TYR A 252 -22.66 6.16 33.54
CA TYR A 252 -23.17 4.81 33.75
C TYR A 252 -24.44 4.89 34.57
N GLY A 253 -25.55 4.41 34.01
CA GLY A 253 -26.81 4.27 34.72
C GLY A 253 -28.01 4.71 33.89
N GLU A 254 -28.94 5.39 34.56
CA GLU A 254 -30.25 5.76 34.06
C GLU A 254 -30.59 7.17 34.55
N ARG A 255 -30.97 8.06 33.63
CA ARG A 255 -31.29 9.46 33.87
C ARG A 255 -32.78 9.69 33.61
N ASP A 256 -33.58 9.73 34.67
CA ASP A 256 -35.06 9.86 34.62
C ASP A 256 -35.71 8.80 33.70
N GLY A 257 -35.24 7.56 33.81
CA GLY A 257 -35.68 6.43 32.99
C GLY A 257 -34.94 6.25 31.65
N ILE A 258 -34.09 7.20 31.23
CA ILE A 258 -33.28 7.05 30.01
C ILE A 258 -31.96 6.36 30.35
N ALA A 259 -31.76 5.14 29.83
CA ALA A 259 -30.48 4.42 29.95
C ALA A 259 -29.36 5.12 29.16
N GLU A 260 -28.23 5.36 29.82
CA GLU A 260 -27.02 5.97 29.24
C GLU A 260 -26.21 4.93 28.44
N GLY A 261 -25.44 5.39 27.44
CA GLY A 261 -24.63 4.51 26.58
C GLY A 261 -25.44 3.61 25.63
N HIS A 262 -26.72 3.95 25.40
CA HIS A 262 -27.66 3.13 24.62
C HIS A 262 -28.35 3.92 23.50
N ALA A 263 -28.81 3.20 22.48
CA ALA A 263 -29.42 3.76 21.28
C ALA A 263 -30.94 3.91 21.42
N TYR A 264 -31.45 5.10 21.13
CA TYR A 264 -32.88 5.40 20.98
C TYR A 264 -33.15 5.90 19.57
N VAL A 265 -34.37 5.67 19.07
CA VAL A 265 -34.79 6.14 17.76
C VAL A 265 -35.99 7.07 17.91
N ILE A 266 -36.00 8.16 17.13
CA ILE A 266 -37.15 9.05 17.04
C ILE A 266 -38.15 8.46 16.04
N MET A 267 -39.35 8.16 16.53
CA MET A 267 -40.43 7.53 15.79
C MET A 267 -41.34 8.56 15.11
N ALA A 268 -41.57 9.71 15.76
CA ALA A 268 -42.43 10.79 15.26
C ALA A 268 -42.13 12.10 16.00
N ALA A 269 -42.38 13.23 15.33
CA ALA A 269 -42.42 14.56 15.92
C ALA A 269 -43.80 15.17 15.66
N ARG A 270 -44.44 15.77 16.68
CA ARG A 270 -45.76 16.39 16.57
C ARG A 270 -45.84 17.69 17.36
N THR A 271 -46.61 18.64 16.84
CA THR A 271 -46.98 19.87 17.56
C THR A 271 -48.46 19.80 17.89
N LEU A 272 -48.80 19.89 19.17
CA LEU A 272 -50.19 19.92 19.64
C LEU A 272 -50.87 21.24 19.26
N LYS A 273 -52.21 21.26 19.25
CA LYS A 273 -53.01 22.50 19.10
C LYS A 273 -52.71 23.57 20.16
N SER A 274 -52.14 23.18 21.30
CA SER A 274 -51.66 24.09 22.35
C SER A 274 -50.34 24.80 22.01
N GLY A 275 -49.67 24.41 20.92
CA GLY A 275 -48.31 24.84 20.57
C GLY A 275 -47.20 23.97 21.18
N GLN A 276 -47.53 23.03 22.09
CA GLN A 276 -46.54 22.15 22.69
C GLN A 276 -45.95 21.18 21.64
N ARG A 277 -44.63 21.19 21.51
CA ARG A 277 -43.86 20.24 20.68
C ARG A 277 -43.52 18.98 21.49
N LEU A 278 -43.87 17.82 20.93
CA LEU A 278 -43.66 16.50 21.52
C LEU A 278 -42.95 15.57 20.53
N VAL A 279 -42.04 14.75 21.05
CA VAL A 279 -41.30 13.76 20.25
C VAL A 279 -41.56 12.38 20.80
N GLN A 280 -41.87 11.43 19.92
CA GLN A 280 -42.01 10.02 20.24
C GLN A 280 -40.66 9.34 20.04
N LEU A 281 -40.13 8.73 21.08
CA LEU A 281 -38.93 7.91 21.01
C LEU A 281 -39.25 6.44 21.30
N ARG A 282 -38.35 5.57 20.88
CA ARG A 282 -38.40 4.14 21.18
C ARG A 282 -37.05 3.61 21.60
N ASN A 283 -37.07 2.74 22.61
CA ASN A 283 -35.94 1.91 23.00
C ASN A 283 -36.01 0.52 22.32
N PRO A 284 -35.02 0.12 21.50
CA PRO A 284 -34.99 -1.18 20.82
C PRO A 284 -34.92 -2.42 21.73
N TRP A 285 -34.69 -2.27 23.04
CA TRP A 285 -34.78 -3.39 23.98
C TRP A 285 -36.18 -4.04 24.02
N GLY A 286 -37.24 -3.30 23.72
CA GLY A 286 -38.61 -3.81 23.78
C GLY A 286 -39.02 -4.33 25.17
N LYS A 287 -38.39 -3.82 26.24
CA LYS A 287 -38.67 -4.14 27.64
C LYS A 287 -39.70 -3.16 28.22
N VAL A 288 -40.63 -3.68 29.02
CA VAL A 288 -41.83 -2.95 29.49
C VAL A 288 -41.53 -1.77 30.43
N ARG A 289 -40.39 -1.75 31.14
CA ARG A 289 -40.08 -0.77 32.21
C ARG A 289 -38.59 -0.39 32.34
N GLN A 290 -37.77 -0.62 31.32
CA GLN A 290 -36.32 -0.36 31.42
C GLN A 290 -35.87 0.48 30.24
N GLY A 291 -35.21 1.62 30.51
CA GLY A 291 -34.84 2.55 29.45
C GLY A 291 -36.06 3.18 28.78
N ILE A 292 -37.01 3.67 29.57
CA ILE A 292 -38.21 4.40 29.14
C ILE A 292 -38.30 5.66 30.00
N TRP A 293 -38.52 6.82 29.38
CA TRP A 293 -38.66 8.11 30.07
C TRP A 293 -39.75 8.08 31.16
N GLU A 294 -39.41 8.57 32.37
CA GLU A 294 -40.32 8.63 33.53
C GLU A 294 -40.81 10.07 33.85
N GLY A 295 -40.41 11.07 33.06
CA GLY A 295 -40.75 12.48 33.29
C GLY A 295 -42.11 12.92 32.72
N ALA A 296 -42.24 14.22 32.40
CA ALA A 296 -43.46 14.77 31.80
C ALA A 296 -43.75 14.12 30.44
N TRP A 297 -45.03 13.83 30.15
CA TRP A 297 -45.47 13.08 28.95
C TRP A 297 -45.08 11.59 28.87
N SER A 298 -44.46 11.02 29.92
CA SER A 298 -44.31 9.57 30.06
C SER A 298 -45.66 8.82 30.17
N ASP A 299 -45.63 7.50 30.00
CA ASP A 299 -46.84 6.66 30.14
C ASP A 299 -47.31 6.62 31.60
N GLY A 300 -48.47 7.26 31.85
CA GLY A 300 -49.02 7.49 33.19
C GLY A 300 -48.77 8.89 33.75
N SER A 301 -48.10 9.77 33.00
CA SER A 301 -47.87 11.16 33.43
C SER A 301 -49.15 12.01 33.39
N LYS A 302 -49.22 13.02 34.27
CA LYS A 302 -50.42 13.83 34.53
C LYS A 302 -50.81 14.78 33.38
N GLU A 303 -49.88 15.04 32.46
CA GLU A 303 -50.07 15.91 31.29
C GLU A 303 -51.02 15.28 30.25
N TRP A 304 -51.20 13.95 30.28
CA TRP A 304 -52.11 13.21 29.41
C TRP A 304 -53.58 13.40 29.79
N THR A 305 -54.15 14.54 29.41
CA THR A 305 -55.61 14.76 29.37
C THR A 305 -56.28 13.92 28.28
N THR A 306 -57.57 13.65 28.46
CA THR A 306 -58.40 12.88 27.50
C THR A 306 -58.37 13.47 26.08
N GLU A 307 -58.43 14.79 26.00
CA GLU A 307 -58.43 15.57 24.76
C GLU A 307 -57.11 15.43 24.00
N VAL A 308 -55.98 15.41 24.72
CA VAL A 308 -54.65 15.27 24.12
C VAL A 308 -54.35 13.81 23.76
N GLN A 309 -54.85 12.84 24.52
CA GLN A 309 -54.76 11.42 24.16
C GLN A 309 -55.50 11.14 22.83
N GLU A 310 -56.72 11.69 22.66
CA GLU A 310 -57.48 11.60 21.42
C GLU A 310 -56.80 12.34 20.24
N GLU A 311 -56.21 13.51 20.48
CA GLU A 311 -55.47 14.27 19.45
C GLU A 311 -54.21 13.53 18.96
N MET A 312 -53.56 12.77 19.84
CA MET A 312 -52.32 12.05 19.53
C MET A 312 -52.53 10.62 19.03
N ASP A 313 -53.75 10.07 19.14
CA ASP A 313 -54.06 8.62 19.07
C ASP A 313 -53.12 7.78 19.98
N HIS A 314 -52.75 8.35 21.14
CA HIS A 314 -51.81 7.70 22.05
C HIS A 314 -52.48 6.56 22.81
N LYS A 315 -51.81 5.42 22.88
CA LYS A 315 -52.29 4.23 23.60
C LYS A 315 -51.21 3.83 24.60
N PHE A 316 -51.53 3.91 25.89
CA PHE A 316 -50.63 3.51 26.96
C PHE A 316 -50.14 2.07 26.75
N GLY A 317 -48.82 1.93 26.69
CA GLY A 317 -48.14 0.82 26.05
C GLY A 317 -47.26 0.00 26.99
N SER A 318 -46.73 -1.09 26.43
CA SER A 318 -45.71 -1.94 27.07
C SER A 318 -44.60 -2.27 26.07
N ASP A 319 -44.39 -1.37 25.11
CA ASP A 319 -43.63 -1.57 23.88
C ASP A 319 -42.42 -0.67 23.74
N SER A 320 -42.00 -0.07 24.85
CA SER A 320 -40.80 0.76 24.94
C SER A 320 -40.83 2.00 24.04
N VAL A 321 -42.03 2.41 23.63
CA VAL A 321 -42.31 3.68 22.97
C VAL A 321 -42.79 4.66 24.03
N PHE A 322 -42.32 5.90 23.99
CA PHE A 322 -42.72 6.96 24.92
C PHE A 322 -42.69 8.32 24.23
N TRP A 323 -43.44 9.27 24.78
CA TRP A 323 -43.33 10.68 24.38
C TRP A 323 -42.50 11.46 25.39
N ILE A 324 -41.81 12.48 24.90
CA ILE A 324 -41.05 13.45 25.68
C ILE A 324 -41.34 14.86 25.13
N SER A 325 -41.20 15.88 25.97
CA SER A 325 -41.22 17.27 25.48
C SER A 325 -39.98 17.52 24.61
N TYR A 326 -40.09 18.38 23.60
CA TYR A 326 -38.93 18.72 22.77
C TYR A 326 -37.81 19.42 23.58
N GLU A 327 -38.17 20.23 24.58
CA GLU A 327 -37.23 20.86 25.51
C GLU A 327 -36.47 19.81 26.36
N ASP A 328 -37.17 18.80 26.88
CA ASP A 328 -36.54 17.71 27.63
C ASP A 328 -35.69 16.82 26.72
N LEU A 329 -36.09 16.58 25.45
CA LEU A 329 -35.28 15.85 24.47
C LEU A 329 -33.89 16.49 24.32
N ILE A 330 -33.86 17.79 24.01
CA ILE A 330 -32.63 18.59 23.87
C ILE A 330 -31.84 18.66 25.19
N ARG A 331 -32.51 18.61 26.34
CA ARG A 331 -31.83 18.64 27.66
C ARG A 331 -31.27 17.29 28.11
N LYS A 332 -31.83 16.16 27.65
CA LYS A 332 -31.51 14.81 28.16
C LYS A 332 -30.63 14.00 27.21
N TYR A 333 -30.74 14.24 25.90
CA TYR A 333 -29.91 13.62 24.88
C TYR A 333 -28.81 14.57 24.44
N SER A 334 -27.58 14.08 24.38
CA SER A 334 -26.38 14.88 24.06
C SER A 334 -25.93 14.73 22.61
N HIS A 335 -26.39 13.67 21.92
CA HIS A 335 -25.91 13.24 20.62
C HIS A 335 -27.07 12.73 19.77
N PHE A 336 -27.16 13.23 18.54
CA PHE A 336 -28.14 12.83 17.53
C PHE A 336 -27.43 12.39 16.24
N ASP A 337 -27.89 11.26 15.69
CA ASP A 337 -27.49 10.79 14.37
C ASP A 337 -28.59 11.22 13.38
N ARG A 338 -28.35 12.25 12.58
CA ARG A 338 -29.31 12.71 11.55
C ARG A 338 -28.96 12.11 10.20
N THR A 339 -29.76 11.16 9.72
CA THR A 339 -29.57 10.55 8.39
C THR A 339 -30.53 11.15 7.36
N ARG A 340 -30.00 11.78 6.32
CA ARG A 340 -30.74 12.27 5.14
C ARG A 340 -31.08 11.12 4.20
N LEU A 341 -32.35 11.00 3.82
CA LEU A 341 -32.85 10.05 2.82
C LEU A 341 -33.01 10.75 1.45
N PHE A 342 -32.38 10.23 0.40
CA PHE A 342 -32.57 10.75 -0.96
C PHE A 342 -33.79 10.09 -1.59
N ARG A 343 -34.99 10.65 -1.32
CA ARG A 343 -36.28 10.08 -1.79
C ARG A 343 -36.81 10.68 -3.09
N ASP A 344 -36.23 11.75 -3.62
CA ASP A 344 -36.60 12.33 -4.92
C ASP A 344 -35.86 11.66 -6.09
N ARG A 345 -36.52 11.49 -7.24
CA ARG A 345 -35.93 10.90 -8.46
C ARG A 345 -34.75 11.67 -9.02
N ASP A 346 -34.68 12.95 -8.72
CA ASP A 346 -33.75 13.90 -9.33
C ASP A 346 -32.34 13.75 -8.75
N TRP A 347 -32.19 13.13 -7.57
CA TRP A 347 -30.89 12.95 -6.93
C TRP A 347 -30.04 11.89 -7.65
N ARG A 348 -28.86 12.30 -8.08
CA ARG A 348 -27.80 11.45 -8.66
C ARG A 348 -26.61 11.43 -7.71
N CYS A 349 -25.92 10.30 -7.64
CA CYS A 349 -24.70 10.12 -6.85
C CYS A 349 -23.55 9.74 -7.79
N CYS A 350 -22.46 10.51 -7.75
CA CYS A 350 -21.18 10.13 -8.35
C CYS A 350 -20.21 9.74 -7.22
N GLN A 351 -19.48 8.62 -7.37
CA GLN A 351 -18.54 8.18 -6.34
C GLN A 351 -17.14 7.81 -6.89
N ARG A 352 -16.13 7.88 -6.01
CA ARG A 352 -14.76 7.46 -6.37
C ARG A 352 -13.93 7.06 -5.15
N TRP A 353 -13.27 5.91 -5.23
CA TRP A 353 -12.36 5.38 -4.20
C TRP A 353 -10.89 5.57 -4.58
N ILE A 354 -10.06 5.95 -3.60
CA ILE A 354 -8.61 6.10 -3.71
C ILE A 354 -7.90 5.61 -2.44
N GLY A 355 -6.66 5.14 -2.59
CA GLY A 355 -5.75 4.91 -1.47
C GLY A 355 -4.91 6.17 -1.19
N VAL A 356 -4.84 6.59 0.08
CA VAL A 356 -4.07 7.75 0.54
C VAL A 356 -3.01 7.28 1.52
N ASP A 357 -1.73 7.44 1.16
CA ASP A 357 -0.64 7.36 2.11
C ASP A 357 -0.75 8.56 3.07
N VAL A 358 -0.98 8.28 4.35
CA VAL A 358 -1.22 9.31 5.36
C VAL A 358 0.13 9.82 5.87
N PRO A 359 0.47 11.11 5.71
CA PRO A 359 1.72 11.64 6.24
C PRO A 359 1.67 11.79 7.76
N TRP A 360 2.80 11.58 8.45
CA TRP A 360 2.94 11.79 9.91
C TRP A 360 2.42 13.17 10.36
N LYS A 361 2.68 14.22 9.55
CA LYS A 361 2.07 15.54 9.73
C LYS A 361 0.92 15.70 8.74
N ALA A 362 -0.30 15.52 9.21
CA ALA A 362 -1.51 15.65 8.40
C ALA A 362 -1.64 17.05 7.76
N ALA A 363 -1.77 17.08 6.43
CA ALA A 363 -1.92 18.29 5.62
C ALA A 363 -3.09 18.14 4.64
N TYR A 364 -3.58 19.27 4.11
CA TYR A 364 -4.60 19.27 3.06
C TYR A 364 -3.96 19.05 1.70
N HIS A 365 -4.53 18.13 0.92
CA HIS A 365 -4.11 17.82 -0.44
C HIS A 365 -5.32 17.80 -1.36
N GLU A 366 -5.21 18.48 -2.50
CA GLU A 366 -6.17 18.34 -3.61
C GLU A 366 -6.14 16.89 -4.09
N LYS A 367 -7.32 16.24 -4.12
CA LYS A 367 -7.46 14.86 -4.63
C LYS A 367 -8.64 14.67 -5.57
N PHE A 368 -9.66 15.53 -5.49
CA PHE A 368 -10.80 15.48 -6.39
C PHE A 368 -11.17 16.85 -6.93
N ARG A 369 -11.75 16.87 -8.13
CA ARG A 369 -12.44 18.03 -8.70
C ARG A 369 -13.88 17.66 -8.99
N ILE A 370 -14.79 18.58 -8.72
CA ILE A 370 -16.22 18.46 -8.99
C ILE A 370 -16.59 19.55 -9.99
N LYS A 371 -17.35 19.22 -11.03
CA LYS A 371 -17.92 20.19 -11.95
C LYS A 371 -19.44 20.09 -11.91
N VAL A 372 -20.08 21.22 -11.64
CA VAL A 372 -21.52 21.39 -11.56
C VAL A 372 -21.94 22.32 -12.69
N THR A 373 -22.91 21.91 -13.51
CA THR A 373 -23.33 22.61 -14.73
C THR A 373 -24.56 23.49 -14.55
N GLN A 374 -25.32 23.28 -13.48
CA GLN A 374 -26.53 24.03 -13.13
C GLN A 374 -26.60 24.24 -11.62
N ASP A 375 -27.12 25.38 -11.18
CA ASP A 375 -27.34 25.67 -9.76
C ASP A 375 -28.18 24.56 -9.11
N SER A 376 -27.65 23.91 -8.08
CA SER A 376 -28.19 22.65 -7.56
C SER A 376 -27.81 22.41 -6.11
N PRO A 377 -28.65 21.75 -5.29
CA PRO A 377 -28.21 21.24 -4.00
C PRO A 377 -27.09 20.22 -4.18
N LEU A 378 -26.14 20.21 -3.23
CA LEU A 378 -25.02 19.29 -3.23
C LEU A 378 -24.77 18.74 -1.82
N VAL A 379 -24.72 17.41 -1.69
CA VAL A 379 -24.24 16.72 -0.48
C VAL A 379 -22.91 16.05 -0.80
N LEU A 380 -21.84 16.49 -0.13
CA LEU A 380 -20.50 15.96 -0.28
C LEU A 380 -20.17 15.06 0.91
N VAL A 381 -19.75 13.82 0.65
CA VAL A 381 -19.41 12.84 1.68
C VAL A 381 -18.01 12.29 1.42
N LEU A 382 -17.21 12.21 2.47
CA LEU A 382 -15.95 11.48 2.46
C LEU A 382 -16.05 10.35 3.49
N SER A 383 -15.90 9.12 3.02
CA SER A 383 -15.97 7.90 3.83
C SER A 383 -14.63 7.17 3.80
N GLN A 384 -14.36 6.38 4.84
CA GLN A 384 -13.37 5.30 4.81
C GLN A 384 -14.08 3.94 4.78
N LEU A 385 -13.33 2.86 4.54
CA LEU A 385 -13.86 1.50 4.54
C LEU A 385 -14.46 1.12 5.90
N ASP A 386 -15.54 0.35 5.89
CA ASP A 386 -16.08 -0.24 7.13
C ASP A 386 -15.21 -1.40 7.65
N GLY A 387 -14.46 -1.14 8.73
CA GLY A 387 -13.62 -2.16 9.40
C GLY A 387 -14.38 -3.34 10.04
N ARG A 388 -15.72 -3.30 10.13
CA ARG A 388 -16.52 -4.37 10.78
C ARG A 388 -16.49 -5.68 10.02
N TYR A 389 -16.60 -5.66 8.69
CA TYR A 389 -16.75 -6.89 7.91
C TYR A 389 -15.44 -7.65 7.66
N TYR A 390 -14.29 -7.06 8.05
CA TYR A 390 -12.99 -7.72 8.13
C TYR A 390 -12.35 -7.57 9.53
N LYS A 391 -13.18 -7.57 10.58
CA LYS A 391 -12.75 -7.30 11.96
C LYS A 391 -11.72 -8.31 12.46
N GLY A 392 -10.66 -7.78 13.07
CA GLY A 392 -9.41 -8.48 13.37
C GLY A 392 -8.28 -8.22 12.35
N LEU A 393 -8.58 -7.85 11.10
CA LEU A 393 -7.56 -7.44 10.09
C LEU A 393 -7.59 -5.94 9.77
N HIS A 394 -8.28 -5.11 10.55
CA HIS A 394 -8.26 -3.64 10.40
C HIS A 394 -6.90 -2.98 10.72
N GLY A 395 -5.99 -3.70 11.39
CA GLY A 395 -4.66 -3.22 11.76
C GLY A 395 -4.65 -2.23 12.93
N GLN A 396 -3.54 -1.51 13.05
CA GLN A 396 -3.13 -0.69 14.20
C GLN A 396 -3.34 0.82 14.03
N TYR A 397 -3.89 1.26 12.90
CA TYR A 397 -4.08 2.68 12.57
C TYR A 397 -5.56 3.05 12.63
N SER A 398 -5.86 4.16 13.30
CA SER A 398 -7.16 4.82 13.23
C SER A 398 -7.02 6.12 12.43
N PHE A 399 -8.07 6.50 11.71
CA PHE A 399 -8.05 7.68 10.83
C PHE A 399 -9.21 8.62 11.11
N ARG A 400 -8.89 9.91 11.23
CA ARG A 400 -9.87 11.02 11.24
C ARG A 400 -9.85 11.73 9.90
N LEU A 401 -11.03 11.86 9.29
CA LEU A 401 -11.22 12.46 7.97
C LEU A 401 -11.60 13.93 8.11
N HIS A 402 -11.07 14.78 7.22
CA HIS A 402 -11.55 16.14 7.00
C HIS A 402 -11.45 16.51 5.52
N PHE A 403 -12.34 17.37 5.03
CA PHE A 403 -12.21 18.00 3.71
C PHE A 403 -12.60 19.48 3.72
N ARG A 404 -12.22 20.17 2.64
CA ARG A 404 -12.64 21.52 2.28
C ARG A 404 -13.03 21.56 0.81
N LEU A 405 -14.08 22.30 0.51
CA LEU A 405 -14.49 22.62 -0.86
C LEU A 405 -14.02 24.04 -1.19
N HIS A 406 -13.31 24.19 -2.29
CA HIS A 406 -12.82 25.46 -2.82
C HIS A 406 -13.35 25.66 -4.25
N TYR A 407 -13.42 26.91 -4.71
CA TYR A 407 -13.51 27.19 -6.16
C TYR A 407 -12.19 26.80 -6.83
N GLU A 408 -12.24 26.27 -8.06
CA GLU A 408 -11.02 25.84 -8.79
C GLU A 408 -9.98 26.97 -8.94
N ASP A 409 -10.45 28.21 -9.17
CA ASP A 409 -9.60 29.40 -9.35
C ASP A 409 -9.10 30.03 -8.02
N SER A 410 -9.54 29.54 -6.85
CA SER A 410 -9.18 30.10 -5.53
C SER A 410 -8.69 29.02 -4.54
N PRO A 411 -7.45 28.51 -4.71
CA PRO A 411 -6.89 27.44 -3.87
C PRO A 411 -6.30 27.93 -2.53
N ASN A 412 -6.55 29.18 -2.12
CA ASN A 412 -6.01 29.75 -0.90
C ASN A 412 -6.55 29.02 0.34
N ALA A 413 -5.69 28.81 1.34
CA ALA A 413 -6.04 28.06 2.55
C ALA A 413 -7.13 28.72 3.43
N GLU A 414 -7.44 29.99 3.21
CA GLU A 414 -8.50 30.74 3.91
C GLU A 414 -9.77 30.90 3.06
N ASP A 415 -9.65 30.84 1.72
CA ASP A 415 -10.77 31.01 0.78
C ASP A 415 -11.45 29.68 0.43
N TYR A 416 -11.93 28.95 1.46
CA TYR A 416 -12.80 27.79 1.27
C TYR A 416 -14.28 28.17 1.33
N ILE A 417 -15.10 27.53 0.51
CA ILE A 417 -16.57 27.67 0.52
C ILE A 417 -17.13 27.06 1.79
N VAL A 418 -16.72 25.82 2.07
CA VAL A 418 -17.15 25.05 3.22
C VAL A 418 -16.08 24.06 3.65
N ARG A 419 -16.07 23.74 4.94
CA ARG A 419 -15.25 22.70 5.55
C ARG A 419 -16.17 21.61 6.09
N SER A 420 -15.75 20.36 6.00
CA SER A 420 -16.44 19.25 6.66
C SER A 420 -16.67 19.52 8.14
N HIS A 421 -17.88 19.24 8.63
CA HIS A 421 -18.07 19.03 10.07
C HIS A 421 -17.12 17.90 10.53
N GLY A 422 -16.51 18.08 11.70
CA GLY A 422 -15.55 17.14 12.23
C GLY A 422 -16.22 16.32 13.32
N ASN A 423 -16.68 15.12 12.97
CA ASN A 423 -17.30 14.22 13.92
C ASN A 423 -16.34 13.86 15.08
N TYR A 424 -16.88 13.80 16.28
CA TYR A 424 -16.19 13.44 17.52
C TYR A 424 -16.30 11.96 17.85
N LEU A 425 -17.42 11.33 17.49
CA LEU A 425 -17.76 9.95 17.85
C LEU A 425 -17.82 9.02 16.63
N MET A 426 -18.45 9.46 15.54
CA MET A 426 -18.56 8.72 14.28
C MET A 426 -17.29 8.85 13.43
N GLY A 427 -16.58 7.73 13.21
CA GLY A 427 -15.34 7.73 12.43
C GLY A 427 -15.48 7.41 10.93
N ARG A 428 -16.56 6.71 10.52
CA ARG A 428 -16.64 6.07 9.19
C ARG A 428 -16.88 7.04 8.03
N SER A 429 -17.68 8.09 8.24
CA SER A 429 -18.06 9.08 7.23
C SER A 429 -18.11 10.48 7.82
N ILE A 430 -17.81 11.48 6.99
CA ILE A 430 -18.08 12.91 7.26
C ILE A 430 -18.83 13.50 6.07
N SER A 431 -19.78 14.39 6.34
CA SER A 431 -20.68 14.95 5.34
C SER A 431 -20.79 16.47 5.43
N VAL A 432 -21.16 17.10 4.32
CA VAL A 432 -21.61 18.49 4.22
C VAL A 432 -22.77 18.56 3.27
N GLU A 433 -23.81 19.29 3.64
CA GLU A 433 -24.95 19.61 2.79
C GLU A 433 -24.92 21.11 2.45
N LEU A 434 -24.99 21.41 1.15
CA LEU A 434 -25.12 22.76 0.60
C LEU A 434 -26.47 22.84 -0.11
N PRO A 435 -27.47 23.56 0.43
CA PRO A 435 -28.80 23.64 -0.16
C PRO A 435 -28.80 24.26 -1.57
N ASP A 436 -27.96 25.26 -1.79
CA ASP A 436 -27.80 25.94 -3.07
C ASP A 436 -26.30 26.09 -3.38
N LEU A 437 -25.78 25.30 -4.33
CA LEU A 437 -24.44 25.49 -4.89
C LEU A 437 -24.57 25.99 -6.34
N PRO A 438 -23.98 27.14 -6.71
CA PRO A 438 -23.99 27.63 -8.08
C PRO A 438 -23.32 26.67 -9.08
N ALA A 439 -23.61 26.84 -10.38
CA ALA A 439 -22.84 26.20 -11.44
C ALA A 439 -21.37 26.67 -11.42
N GLY A 440 -20.42 25.73 -11.50
CA GLY A 440 -19.00 26.03 -11.43
C GLY A 440 -18.10 24.80 -11.31
N ASN A 441 -16.79 25.06 -11.28
CA ASN A 441 -15.76 24.05 -11.00
C ASN A 441 -15.22 24.22 -9.57
N TYR A 442 -15.07 23.10 -8.89
CA TYR A 442 -14.72 23.03 -7.48
C TYR A 442 -13.57 22.05 -7.24
N ALA A 443 -12.67 22.39 -6.32
CA ALA A 443 -11.59 21.54 -5.87
C ALA A 443 -11.85 21.03 -4.44
N VAL A 444 -11.72 19.71 -4.24
CA VAL A 444 -11.86 19.06 -2.94
C VAL A 444 -10.47 18.78 -2.39
N TYR A 445 -10.14 19.51 -1.33
CA TYR A 445 -8.92 19.33 -0.54
C TYR A 445 -9.23 18.44 0.65
N LEU A 446 -8.59 17.28 0.74
CA LEU A 446 -8.78 16.35 1.84
C LEU A 446 -7.54 16.28 2.75
N LYS A 447 -7.79 16.04 4.03
CA LYS A 447 -6.79 15.86 5.08
C LYS A 447 -7.19 14.62 5.88
N VAL A 448 -6.37 13.59 5.81
CA VAL A 448 -6.47 12.41 6.69
C VAL A 448 -5.48 12.61 7.83
N THR A 449 -5.92 12.41 9.07
CA THR A 449 -5.07 12.39 10.26
C THR A 449 -5.04 10.96 10.78
N GLY A 450 -3.86 10.33 10.80
CA GLY A 450 -3.68 8.98 11.33
C GLY A 450 -3.19 9.04 12.77
N GLU A 451 -3.73 8.16 13.61
CA GLU A 451 -3.24 7.86 14.96
C GLU A 451 -2.89 6.36 15.00
N ARG A 452 -1.78 5.99 15.64
CA ARG A 452 -1.32 4.60 15.75
C ARG A 452 -1.48 4.13 17.19
N ASP A 453 -2.18 3.03 17.39
CA ASP A 453 -2.24 2.35 18.69
C ASP A 453 -1.16 1.27 18.76
N SER A 454 -0.17 1.47 19.64
CA SER A 454 0.91 0.50 19.87
C SER A 454 0.48 -0.73 20.67
N ASN A 455 -0.72 -0.74 21.25
CA ASN A 455 -1.28 -1.92 21.94
C ASN A 455 -2.09 -2.81 20.97
N ALA A 456 -2.55 -2.24 19.86
CA ALA A 456 -3.20 -2.97 18.78
C ALA A 456 -2.17 -3.78 17.99
N GLN A 457 -2.57 -4.96 17.51
CA GLN A 457 -1.70 -5.81 16.71
C GLN A 457 -1.69 -5.36 15.25
N SER A 458 -0.54 -5.47 14.59
CA SER A 458 -0.45 -5.29 13.14
C SER A 458 -1.17 -6.44 12.40
N VAL A 459 -1.57 -6.20 11.15
CA VAL A 459 -2.25 -7.22 10.32
C VAL A 459 -1.36 -8.45 10.16
N GLU A 460 -0.06 -8.24 9.98
CA GLU A 460 0.96 -9.28 9.87
C GLU A 460 1.11 -10.09 11.16
N GLN A 461 1.02 -9.44 12.33
CA GLN A 461 1.05 -10.14 13.63
C GLN A 461 -0.19 -11.00 13.84
N VAL A 462 -1.38 -10.51 13.46
CA VAL A 462 -2.63 -11.29 13.51
C VAL A 462 -2.52 -12.49 12.57
N VAL A 463 -2.17 -12.29 11.30
CA VAL A 463 -2.00 -13.39 10.33
C VAL A 463 -0.96 -14.41 10.80
N LYS A 464 0.18 -13.97 11.37
CA LYS A 464 1.19 -14.86 11.96
C LYS A 464 0.64 -15.69 13.12
N ARG A 465 -0.18 -15.11 14.02
CA ARG A 465 -0.83 -15.85 15.11
C ARG A 465 -1.85 -16.85 14.57
N GLU A 466 -2.78 -16.41 13.73
CA GLU A 466 -3.88 -17.23 13.21
C GLU A 466 -3.40 -18.37 12.29
N ALA A 467 -2.20 -18.26 11.73
CA ALA A 467 -1.54 -19.30 10.93
C ALA A 467 -0.54 -20.17 11.72
N ALA A 468 -0.30 -19.89 13.00
CA ALA A 468 0.75 -20.56 13.79
C ALA A 468 0.53 -22.07 13.94
N ASP A 469 -0.73 -22.49 14.11
CA ASP A 469 -1.11 -23.89 14.31
C ASP A 469 -1.03 -24.74 13.02
N ARG A 470 -0.75 -24.13 11.86
CA ARG A 470 -0.62 -24.77 10.54
C ARG A 470 -1.82 -25.64 10.11
N THR A 471 -2.99 -25.36 10.66
CA THR A 471 -4.28 -25.97 10.29
C THR A 471 -5.03 -25.12 9.26
N GLU A 472 -6.06 -25.69 8.64
CA GLU A 472 -6.95 -24.95 7.74
C GLU A 472 -7.83 -23.97 8.52
N ASN A 473 -7.44 -22.70 8.54
CA ASN A 473 -8.17 -21.64 9.25
C ASN A 473 -9.24 -21.00 8.33
N GLU A 474 -10.41 -21.65 8.27
CA GLU A 474 -11.58 -21.18 7.49
C GLU A 474 -11.95 -19.72 7.81
N LYS A 475 -11.90 -19.33 9.09
CA LYS A 475 -12.26 -17.96 9.53
C LYS A 475 -11.25 -16.94 9.03
N LEU A 476 -9.95 -17.24 9.10
CA LEU A 476 -8.90 -16.38 8.54
C LEU A 476 -9.05 -16.22 7.03
N ALA A 477 -9.37 -17.31 6.30
CA ALA A 477 -9.63 -17.24 4.86
C ALA A 477 -10.87 -16.38 4.53
N GLN A 478 -11.95 -16.53 5.30
CA GLN A 478 -13.17 -15.72 5.14
C GLN A 478 -12.89 -14.22 5.36
N VAL A 479 -12.20 -13.88 6.45
CA VAL A 479 -11.91 -12.48 6.83
C VAL A 479 -10.81 -11.88 5.94
N GLY A 480 -9.85 -12.67 5.48
CA GLY A 480 -8.86 -12.26 4.48
C GLY A 480 -9.49 -11.94 3.12
N TYR A 481 -10.41 -12.78 2.64
CA TYR A 481 -11.17 -12.49 1.42
C TYR A 481 -12.01 -11.20 1.55
N ALA A 482 -12.61 -10.97 2.71
CA ALA A 482 -13.33 -9.73 3.01
C ALA A 482 -12.40 -8.51 3.01
N TYR A 483 -11.21 -8.62 3.60
CA TYR A 483 -10.18 -7.58 3.60
C TYR A 483 -9.70 -7.25 2.17
N ASP A 484 -9.38 -8.27 1.36
CA ASP A 484 -8.93 -8.10 -0.03
C ASP A 484 -10.02 -7.44 -0.90
N LEU A 485 -11.28 -7.87 -0.73
CA LEU A 485 -12.43 -7.27 -1.40
C LEU A 485 -12.57 -5.79 -1.04
N ALA A 486 -12.42 -5.43 0.25
CA ALA A 486 -12.47 -4.04 0.71
C ALA A 486 -11.36 -3.19 0.06
N HIS A 487 -10.12 -3.68 0.12
CA HIS A 487 -8.95 -2.94 -0.34
C HIS A 487 -8.84 -2.85 -1.87
N SER A 488 -9.49 -3.78 -2.59
CA SER A 488 -9.56 -3.77 -4.07
C SER A 488 -10.12 -2.46 -4.65
N LYS A 489 -11.02 -1.78 -3.93
CA LYS A 489 -11.62 -0.48 -4.33
C LYS A 489 -10.58 0.60 -4.61
N ALA A 490 -9.45 0.58 -3.92
CA ALA A 490 -8.36 1.55 -4.09
C ALA A 490 -7.24 1.07 -5.03
N TRP A 491 -7.23 -0.22 -5.40
CA TRP A 491 -6.10 -0.87 -6.06
C TRP A 491 -5.65 -0.16 -7.35
N ASP A 492 -6.60 0.16 -8.23
CA ASP A 492 -6.38 0.86 -9.49
C ASP A 492 -5.71 2.24 -9.33
N HIS A 493 -5.98 2.92 -8.20
CA HIS A 493 -5.32 4.19 -7.88
C HIS A 493 -3.91 3.94 -7.33
N MET A 494 -3.78 3.02 -6.37
CA MET A 494 -2.50 2.71 -5.70
C MET A 494 -1.46 2.13 -6.66
N ASP A 495 -1.85 1.26 -7.58
CA ASP A 495 -0.98 0.73 -8.64
C ASP A 495 -0.44 1.85 -9.55
N LYS A 496 -1.30 2.78 -9.97
CA LYS A 496 -0.90 3.94 -10.79
C LYS A 496 0.04 4.87 -10.02
N VAL A 497 -0.26 5.19 -8.76
CA VAL A 497 0.63 5.98 -7.88
C VAL A 497 1.99 5.28 -7.73
N THR A 498 2.00 3.98 -7.46
CA THR A 498 3.22 3.18 -7.31
C THR A 498 4.08 3.19 -8.58
N LYS A 499 3.46 3.01 -9.75
CA LYS A 499 4.14 3.10 -11.06
C LYS A 499 4.69 4.50 -11.36
N LEU A 500 3.99 5.56 -10.95
CA LEU A 500 4.48 6.94 -11.09
C LEU A 500 5.67 7.22 -10.16
N ARG A 501 5.59 6.80 -8.89
CA ARG A 501 6.69 6.91 -7.91
C ARG A 501 7.92 6.13 -8.37
N LEU A 502 7.76 4.88 -8.81
CA LEU A 502 8.85 4.08 -9.36
C LEU A 502 9.56 4.78 -10.53
N LYS A 503 8.81 5.38 -11.47
CA LYS A 503 9.38 6.19 -12.57
C LYS A 503 10.13 7.43 -12.06
N LYS A 504 9.60 8.11 -11.04
CA LYS A 504 10.21 9.29 -10.40
C LYS A 504 11.52 8.94 -9.68
N ASP A 505 11.54 7.83 -8.95
CA ASP A 505 12.72 7.35 -8.23
C ASP A 505 13.77 6.78 -9.17
N GLN A 506 13.38 6.08 -10.24
CA GLN A 506 14.30 5.70 -11.32
C GLN A 506 14.96 6.93 -11.97
N LYS A 507 14.19 8.01 -12.24
CA LYS A 507 14.73 9.29 -12.73
C LYS A 507 15.70 9.92 -11.72
N LYS A 508 15.33 9.99 -10.43
CA LYS A 508 16.16 10.53 -9.34
C LYS A 508 17.46 9.75 -9.16
N ALA A 509 17.40 8.41 -9.13
CA ALA A 509 18.55 7.53 -9.05
C ALA A 509 19.44 7.64 -10.30
N SER A 510 18.85 7.77 -11.49
CA SER A 510 19.61 8.01 -12.73
C SER A 510 20.35 9.35 -12.69
N ALA A 511 19.69 10.43 -12.27
CA ALA A 511 20.30 11.75 -12.12
C ALA A 511 21.42 11.75 -11.06
N SER A 512 21.21 11.06 -9.92
CA SER A 512 22.25 10.88 -8.90
C SER A 512 23.47 10.14 -9.46
N ARG A 513 23.27 9.01 -10.15
CA ARG A 513 24.34 8.26 -10.82
C ARG A 513 25.05 9.08 -11.92
N GLN A 514 24.34 9.97 -12.62
CA GLN A 514 24.94 10.89 -13.60
C GLN A 514 25.81 11.95 -12.90
N LYS A 515 25.34 12.52 -11.79
CA LYS A 515 26.10 13.49 -10.98
C LYS A 515 27.37 12.86 -10.41
N GLU A 516 27.29 11.65 -9.87
CA GLU A 516 28.48 10.97 -9.33
C GLU A 516 29.46 10.56 -10.44
N ARG A 517 28.97 10.08 -11.59
CA ARG A 517 29.84 9.85 -12.76
C ARG A 517 30.53 11.12 -13.25
N ARG A 518 29.85 12.29 -13.20
CA ARG A 518 30.45 13.59 -13.53
C ARG A 518 31.54 13.94 -12.53
N ARG A 519 31.27 13.87 -11.22
CA ARG A 519 32.24 14.11 -10.16
C ARG A 519 33.48 13.20 -10.27
N MET A 520 33.28 11.91 -10.55
CA MET A 520 34.35 10.94 -10.79
C MET A 520 35.10 11.16 -12.11
N TRP A 521 34.48 11.78 -13.11
CA TRP A 521 35.16 12.22 -14.34
C TRP A 521 35.98 13.50 -14.10
N GLU A 522 35.44 14.47 -13.37
CA GLU A 522 36.14 15.70 -12.96
C GLU A 522 37.38 15.35 -12.11
N LYS A 523 37.24 14.52 -11.07
CA LYS A 523 38.37 14.03 -10.26
C LYS A 523 39.44 13.34 -11.12
N ARG A 524 39.04 12.48 -12.07
CA ARG A 524 39.99 11.82 -13.00
C ARG A 524 40.65 12.79 -13.98
N SER A 525 39.95 13.81 -14.48
CA SER A 525 40.58 14.81 -15.35
C SER A 525 41.59 15.64 -14.56
N THR A 526 41.22 16.15 -13.39
CA THR A 526 42.13 16.90 -12.51
C THR A 526 43.37 16.09 -12.17
N ASN A 527 43.21 14.83 -11.73
CA ASN A 527 44.34 13.94 -11.45
C ASN A 527 45.22 13.72 -12.70
N ARG A 528 44.63 13.49 -13.87
CA ARG A 528 45.39 13.33 -15.13
C ARG A 528 46.17 14.58 -15.47
N ASP A 529 45.61 15.76 -15.26
CA ASP A 529 46.26 17.02 -15.62
C ASP A 529 47.34 17.42 -14.59
N VAL A 530 47.16 17.07 -13.30
CA VAL A 530 48.23 17.07 -12.28
C VAL A 530 49.37 16.12 -12.67
N THR A 531 49.07 14.87 -13.04
CA THR A 531 50.10 13.90 -13.48
C THR A 531 50.85 14.37 -14.72
N LYS A 532 50.19 15.02 -15.68
CA LYS A 532 50.86 15.67 -16.84
C LYS A 532 51.79 16.81 -16.41
N GLN A 533 51.38 17.65 -15.47
CA GLN A 533 52.24 18.72 -14.96
C GLN A 533 53.45 18.16 -14.20
N GLN A 534 53.25 17.14 -13.36
CA GLN A 534 54.33 16.50 -12.60
C GLN A 534 55.30 15.73 -13.49
N THR A 535 54.82 14.98 -14.48
CA THR A 535 55.68 14.30 -15.47
C THR A 535 56.47 15.30 -16.31
N LYS A 536 55.88 16.43 -16.73
CA LYS A 536 56.61 17.51 -17.40
C LYS A 536 57.69 18.12 -16.50
N LYS A 537 57.36 18.42 -15.23
CA LYS A 537 58.31 18.95 -14.23
C LYS A 537 59.48 17.99 -13.97
N ASN A 538 59.21 16.69 -13.90
CA ASN A 538 60.24 15.66 -13.74
C ASN A 538 61.11 15.53 -14.99
N ALA A 539 60.51 15.55 -16.19
CA ALA A 539 61.26 15.53 -17.45
C ALA A 539 62.17 16.77 -17.61
N ASP A 540 61.68 17.95 -17.24
CA ASP A 540 62.49 19.19 -17.29
C ASP A 540 63.59 19.20 -16.21
N LYS A 541 63.36 18.63 -15.02
CA LYS A 541 64.40 18.38 -14.00
C LYS A 541 65.48 17.42 -14.52
N GLY A 542 65.08 16.32 -15.19
CA GLY A 542 65.99 15.36 -15.82
C GLY A 542 66.75 15.90 -17.04
N LYS A 543 66.18 16.86 -17.78
CA LYS A 543 66.91 17.59 -18.83
C LYS A 543 67.98 18.52 -18.25
N ARG A 544 67.65 19.28 -17.19
CA ARG A 544 68.63 20.16 -16.51
C ARG A 544 69.81 19.37 -15.96
N ARG A 545 69.55 18.26 -15.24
CA ARG A 545 70.62 17.40 -14.70
C ARG A 545 71.48 16.74 -15.79
N ARG A 546 70.89 16.35 -16.93
CA ARG A 546 71.68 15.87 -18.08
C ARG A 546 72.55 16.97 -18.68
N ALA A 547 72.04 18.19 -18.84
CA ALA A 547 72.85 19.32 -19.31
C ALA A 547 73.97 19.68 -18.32
N GLU A 548 73.72 19.61 -17.02
CA GLU A 548 74.74 19.79 -15.96
C GLU A 548 75.82 18.68 -16.03
N TRP A 549 75.42 17.42 -16.21
CA TRP A 549 76.35 16.29 -16.38
C TRP A 549 77.15 16.37 -17.69
N GLU A 550 76.53 16.74 -18.80
CA GLU A 550 77.21 16.95 -20.09
C GLU A 550 78.20 18.11 -20.04
N ALA A 551 77.86 19.21 -19.35
CA ALA A 551 78.77 20.32 -19.11
C ALA A 551 79.99 19.88 -18.26
N GLU A 552 79.75 19.10 -17.20
CA GLU A 552 80.84 18.58 -16.35
C GLU A 552 81.72 17.55 -17.08
N GLN A 553 81.16 16.65 -17.90
CA GLN A 553 81.98 15.78 -18.76
C GLN A 553 82.77 16.58 -19.79
N THR A 554 82.19 17.64 -20.36
CA THR A 554 82.89 18.53 -21.29
C THR A 554 84.04 19.27 -20.60
N ARG A 555 83.87 19.69 -19.33
CA ARG A 555 84.94 20.26 -18.49
C ARG A 555 86.07 19.26 -18.25
N LEU A 556 85.74 18.02 -17.87
CA LEU A 556 86.71 16.96 -17.64
C LEU A 556 87.44 16.52 -18.93
N ASP A 557 86.77 16.54 -20.08
CA ASP A 557 87.40 16.26 -21.38
C ASP A 557 88.35 17.39 -21.81
N GLN A 558 88.04 18.66 -21.48
CA GLN A 558 88.97 19.78 -21.67
C GLN A 558 90.21 19.66 -20.76
N GLU A 559 90.04 19.30 -19.49
CA GLU A 559 91.15 19.01 -18.58
C GLU A 559 92.01 17.82 -19.05
N PHE A 560 91.38 16.76 -19.54
CA PHE A 560 92.10 15.61 -20.12
C PHE A 560 92.90 16.02 -21.37
N ASN A 561 92.29 16.76 -22.29
CA ASN A 561 92.96 17.23 -23.50
C ASN A 561 94.12 18.19 -23.21
N THR A 562 94.06 19.01 -22.15
CA THR A 562 95.20 19.84 -21.74
C THR A 562 96.35 19.01 -21.14
N LYS A 563 96.05 17.96 -20.35
CA LYS A 563 97.06 16.99 -19.89
C LYS A 563 97.73 16.23 -21.03
N VAL A 564 96.95 15.68 -21.97
CA VAL A 564 97.49 14.95 -23.13
C VAL A 564 98.36 15.85 -24.02
N LYS A 565 98.00 17.13 -24.17
CA LYS A 565 98.87 18.11 -24.86
C LYS A 565 100.18 18.38 -24.10
N ALA A 566 100.15 18.48 -22.77
CA ALA A 566 101.35 18.63 -21.95
C ALA A 566 102.27 17.39 -22.02
N GLU A 567 101.72 16.17 -21.97
CA GLU A 567 102.49 14.93 -22.16
C GLU A 567 103.09 14.83 -23.58
N ARG A 568 102.34 15.18 -24.64
CA ARG A 568 102.90 15.23 -26.01
C ARG A 568 104.02 16.28 -26.13
N GLU A 569 103.94 17.44 -25.46
CA GLU A 569 105.06 18.38 -25.40
C GLU A 569 106.27 17.81 -24.65
N GLN A 570 106.05 17.08 -23.55
CA GLN A 570 107.12 16.45 -22.78
C GLN A 570 107.82 15.35 -23.60
N MET A 571 107.07 14.45 -24.24
CA MET A 571 107.63 13.48 -25.18
C MET A 571 108.33 14.13 -26.38
N LYS A 572 107.86 15.30 -26.85
CA LYS A 572 108.51 16.03 -27.95
C LYS A 572 109.85 16.62 -27.49
N LYS A 573 109.94 17.11 -26.25
CA LYS A 573 111.22 17.52 -25.61
C LYS A 573 112.16 16.34 -25.39
N GLU A 574 111.66 15.18 -24.96
CA GLU A 574 112.48 13.97 -24.79
C GLU A 574 112.96 13.40 -26.14
N ARG A 575 112.13 13.40 -27.19
CA ARG A 575 112.55 13.03 -28.55
C ARG A 575 113.58 13.99 -29.13
N LEU A 576 113.47 15.29 -28.85
CA LEU A 576 114.49 16.28 -29.24
C LEU A 576 115.81 16.03 -28.48
N ALA A 577 115.77 15.79 -27.18
CA ALA A 577 116.95 15.46 -26.39
C ALA A 577 117.61 14.14 -26.83
N LYS A 578 116.83 13.12 -27.22
CA LYS A 578 117.36 11.86 -27.75
C LYS A 578 117.99 12.03 -29.13
N ALA A 579 117.38 12.81 -30.03
CA ALA A 579 117.97 13.14 -31.33
C ALA A 579 119.25 14.00 -31.22
N GLU A 580 119.36 14.82 -30.18
CA GLU A 580 120.57 15.60 -29.88
C GLU A 580 121.69 14.73 -29.27
N ALA A 581 121.31 13.69 -28.50
CA ALA A 581 122.25 12.66 -28.02
C ALA A 581 122.75 11.75 -29.16
N GLU A 582 121.87 11.31 -30.06
CA GLU A 582 122.24 10.50 -31.23
C GLU A 582 123.10 11.28 -32.23
N LYS A 583 122.93 12.60 -32.36
CA LYS A 583 123.87 13.46 -33.12
C LYS A 583 125.24 13.59 -32.45
N ARG A 584 125.32 13.67 -31.12
CA ARG A 584 126.60 13.71 -30.39
C ARG A 584 127.37 12.38 -30.35
N ALA A 585 126.72 11.28 -30.72
CA ALA A 585 127.34 9.96 -30.81
C ALA A 585 127.84 9.61 -32.24
N HIS A 586 127.65 10.50 -33.22
CA HIS A 586 127.97 10.26 -34.64
C HIS A 586 129.07 11.16 -35.21
N GLU A 587 129.70 12.01 -34.37
CA GLU A 587 130.85 12.88 -34.71
C GLU A 587 132.16 12.45 -34.00
N ALA A 588 132.20 11.25 -33.43
CA ALA A 588 133.40 10.61 -32.91
C ALA A 588 133.48 9.17 -33.46
N ASP A 589 134.71 8.75 -33.80
CA ASP A 589 135.07 7.42 -34.31
C ASP A 589 134.52 7.03 -35.70
N ASP A 590 134.91 7.82 -36.71
CA ASP A 590 135.00 7.39 -38.12
C ASP A 590 136.48 7.38 -38.58
N GLU A 591 137.34 6.66 -37.84
CA GLU A 591 138.74 6.38 -38.22
C GLU A 591 139.19 4.97 -37.75
N ALA A 592 139.52 4.09 -38.70
CA ALA A 592 139.93 2.66 -38.60
C ALA A 592 138.80 1.61 -38.75
N LEU A 593 138.32 1.28 -39.96
CA LEU A 593 139.01 0.64 -41.09
C LEU A 593 139.47 -0.83 -40.87
N SER A 594 138.49 -1.74 -41.01
CA SER A 594 138.51 -2.93 -41.89
C SER A 594 139.48 -4.12 -41.67
N LYS A 595 139.03 -5.29 -42.15
CA LYS A 595 139.75 -6.58 -42.40
C LYS A 595 139.99 -7.43 -41.12
N LYS A 596 139.85 -8.77 -41.14
CA LYS A 596 139.72 -9.73 -42.26
C LYS A 596 139.35 -11.15 -41.75
N THR A 597 138.68 -11.98 -42.58
CA THR A 597 138.79 -13.49 -42.69
C THR A 597 138.56 -14.37 -41.43
N GLU A 598 138.09 -15.63 -41.47
CA GLU A 598 137.53 -16.56 -42.48
C GLU A 598 136.83 -17.74 -41.74
N GLU A 599 136.46 -18.80 -42.47
CA GLU A 599 135.92 -20.11 -42.02
C GLU A 599 134.42 -20.18 -41.65
N MET A 600 133.70 -21.29 -41.82
CA MET A 600 133.51 -22.29 -42.90
C MET A 600 132.75 -23.51 -42.29
N GLU A 601 131.59 -23.81 -42.88
CA GLU A 601 130.78 -25.07 -42.90
C GLU A 601 130.68 -26.08 -41.73
N ILE A 602 129.43 -26.55 -41.51
CA ILE A 602 128.90 -27.93 -41.34
C ILE A 602 127.48 -27.79 -40.74
N SER A 603 126.37 -28.43 -41.17
CA SER A 603 126.02 -29.22 -42.37
C SER A 603 124.47 -29.38 -42.46
N GLU A 604 123.96 -29.81 -43.63
CA GLU A 604 122.69 -30.51 -44.03
C GLU A 604 121.63 -30.89 -42.96
N ASP A 605 120.31 -30.94 -43.21
CA ASP A 605 119.49 -31.54 -44.32
C ASP A 605 118.17 -30.73 -44.52
N LYS A 606 117.65 -30.45 -45.73
CA LYS A 606 116.91 -31.24 -46.76
C LYS A 606 115.36 -31.27 -46.67
N ASP A 607 114.78 -31.03 -47.85
CA ASP A 607 113.49 -31.48 -48.44
C ASP A 607 112.11 -30.95 -47.97
N GLU A 608 111.38 -30.37 -48.94
CA GLU A 608 109.90 -30.34 -49.04
C GLU A 608 109.36 -31.76 -49.43
N PRO A 609 108.04 -32.08 -49.62
CA PRO A 609 106.85 -31.21 -49.74
C PRO A 609 105.48 -31.76 -49.22
N VAL A 610 104.38 -31.08 -49.58
CA VAL A 610 103.05 -31.61 -50.02
C VAL A 610 101.99 -32.22 -49.03
N VAL A 611 100.88 -31.49 -48.89
CA VAL A 611 99.40 -31.83 -49.02
C VAL A 611 98.71 -32.95 -48.17
N VAL A 612 97.37 -32.76 -47.98
CA VAL A 612 96.28 -33.68 -47.54
C VAL A 612 96.15 -33.91 -46.02
N GLY A 613 94.96 -33.96 -45.37
CA GLY A 613 93.55 -33.83 -45.79
C GLY A 613 92.67 -33.36 -44.60
N GLU A 614 91.44 -32.85 -44.79
CA GLU A 614 90.18 -33.60 -45.01
C GLU A 614 89.90 -34.69 -43.93
N HIS A 615 88.76 -34.70 -43.22
CA HIS A 615 87.43 -35.11 -43.70
C HIS A 615 86.34 -34.84 -42.61
N HIS A 616 85.12 -34.36 -42.97
CA HIS A 616 83.81 -35.07 -42.94
C HIS A 616 83.19 -35.35 -41.53
N LYS A 617 81.87 -35.47 -41.26
CA LYS A 617 80.53 -35.32 -41.93
C LYS A 617 79.44 -35.30 -40.80
N ASP A 618 78.11 -35.17 -40.95
CA ASP A 618 77.15 -35.15 -42.09
C ASP A 618 75.81 -34.42 -41.76
N HIS A 619 74.94 -34.39 -42.78
CA HIS A 619 73.46 -34.26 -42.90
C HIS A 619 72.54 -35.09 -41.92
N ASP A 620 71.18 -35.03 -41.85
CA ASP A 620 70.08 -34.37 -42.62
C ASP A 620 68.69 -34.34 -41.87
N ASP A 621 67.70 -33.60 -42.42
CA ASP A 621 66.21 -33.82 -42.43
C ASP A 621 65.34 -34.04 -41.14
N ALA A 622 63.98 -33.98 -41.12
CA ALA A 622 62.91 -33.19 -41.80
C ALA A 622 61.48 -33.61 -41.29
N VAL A 623 60.44 -32.75 -41.46
CA VAL A 623 58.98 -33.09 -41.70
C VAL A 623 58.16 -33.85 -40.60
N ILE A 624 56.85 -33.68 -40.31
CA ILE A 624 55.79 -32.63 -40.38
C ILE A 624 54.57 -33.09 -39.50
N SER A 625 53.73 -32.20 -38.94
CA SER A 625 52.28 -32.46 -38.70
C SER A 625 51.45 -31.17 -38.53
N VAL A 626 50.11 -31.24 -38.67
CA VAL A 626 49.21 -30.11 -39.02
C VAL A 626 47.95 -30.07 -38.14
N SER A 627 47.45 -28.88 -37.75
CA SER A 627 46.05 -28.39 -37.97
C SER A 627 45.53 -27.36 -36.95
N THR A 628 44.97 -26.24 -37.46
CA THR A 628 43.84 -25.41 -36.93
C THR A 628 43.83 -24.89 -35.46
N GLY A 629 43.46 -23.64 -35.15
CA GLY A 629 42.92 -22.54 -35.97
C GLY A 629 42.77 -21.22 -35.18
N SER A 630 42.30 -20.15 -35.85
CA SER A 630 42.28 -18.76 -35.34
C SER A 630 41.25 -18.48 -34.23
N PRO A 631 41.25 -17.25 -33.66
CA PRO A 631 40.27 -16.29 -34.16
C PRO A 631 40.85 -14.89 -34.44
N HIS A 632 40.30 -14.23 -35.47
CA HIS A 632 40.50 -12.80 -35.70
C HIS A 632 39.16 -12.06 -35.58
N LEU A 633 39.21 -10.82 -35.09
CA LEU A 633 38.07 -9.92 -34.95
C LEU A 633 37.42 -9.62 -36.31
N THR A 634 36.09 -9.42 -36.27
CA THR A 634 35.34 -8.62 -37.24
C THR A 634 34.67 -7.45 -36.47
N PRO A 635 34.34 -6.31 -37.11
CA PRO A 635 33.20 -6.27 -38.03
C PRO A 635 33.54 -5.70 -39.43
N LYS A 636 32.69 -6.06 -40.41
CA LYS A 636 32.59 -5.38 -41.71
C LYS A 636 31.70 -4.14 -41.58
N SER A 637 32.02 -3.09 -42.34
CA SER A 637 31.13 -2.63 -43.42
C SER A 637 31.85 -1.65 -44.35
N MET A 638 31.64 -1.81 -45.65
CA MET A 638 32.18 -0.96 -46.72
C MET A 638 31.11 0.03 -47.20
N ALA A 639 31.54 1.19 -47.69
CA ALA A 639 31.19 1.77 -49.00
C ALA A 639 31.49 3.29 -49.00
N SER A 640 31.98 3.94 -50.06
CA SER A 640 32.56 3.52 -51.35
C SER A 640 33.16 4.76 -52.06
N THR A 641 33.78 4.54 -53.23
CA THR A 641 34.15 5.54 -54.28
C THR A 641 35.42 6.38 -54.07
N ALA A 642 36.01 6.78 -55.19
CA ALA A 642 37.44 6.96 -55.39
C ALA A 642 37.80 8.32 -56.03
N ASP A 643 39.08 8.40 -56.45
CA ASP A 643 39.73 9.38 -57.34
C ASP A 643 40.15 10.74 -56.77
N GLY A 644 41.36 11.18 -57.17
CA GLY A 644 41.70 12.61 -57.17
C GLY A 644 43.12 13.04 -56.79
N ALA A 645 44.09 12.77 -57.68
CA ALA A 645 45.24 13.64 -58.01
C ALA A 645 46.38 13.95 -57.00
N GLU A 646 47.54 14.23 -57.60
CA GLU A 646 48.80 14.65 -57.00
C GLU A 646 48.81 16.15 -56.66
N GLU A 647 49.62 16.60 -55.70
CA GLU A 647 50.57 17.69 -55.98
C GLU A 647 51.77 17.73 -55.01
N LYS A 648 52.84 18.41 -55.45
CA LYS A 648 54.16 18.50 -54.80
C LYS A 648 54.29 19.80 -54.00
N GLN A 649 55.20 19.81 -53.02
CA GLN A 649 56.10 20.94 -52.72
C GLN A 649 57.27 20.39 -51.88
N GLU A 650 58.48 20.24 -52.42
CA GLU A 650 59.51 21.26 -52.75
C GLU A 650 60.47 21.53 -51.57
N VAL A 651 61.76 21.40 -51.88
CA VAL A 651 62.90 21.68 -50.98
C VAL A 651 63.72 22.79 -51.62
N PRO A 652 64.01 23.91 -50.94
CA PRO A 652 64.89 24.95 -51.48
C PRO A 652 66.38 24.60 -51.28
N PRO A 653 67.28 24.93 -52.24
CA PRO A 653 68.68 24.52 -52.23
C PRO A 653 69.63 25.61 -51.71
N VAL A 654 70.83 25.21 -51.23
CA VAL A 654 72.03 26.07 -51.26
C VAL A 654 73.27 25.22 -51.60
N SER A 655 74.06 25.73 -52.55
CA SER A 655 75.33 25.19 -53.02
C SER A 655 76.54 25.61 -52.18
N GLY A 656 77.56 24.75 -52.08
CA GLY A 656 78.91 25.10 -51.61
C GLY A 656 79.96 24.13 -52.17
N GLY A 657 81.08 24.66 -52.68
CA GLY A 657 82.11 23.87 -53.39
C GLY A 657 83.04 23.06 -52.46
N PRO A 658 83.94 22.23 -53.05
CA PRO A 658 84.80 21.33 -52.28
C PRO A 658 85.91 22.09 -51.50
N PRO A 659 86.18 21.74 -50.24
CA PRO A 659 87.36 22.21 -49.51
C PRO A 659 88.66 21.60 -50.05
N ALA A 660 89.77 22.30 -49.83
CA ALA A 660 91.13 21.84 -50.14
C ALA A 660 91.58 20.68 -49.22
N PRO A 661 92.67 19.95 -49.56
CA PRO A 661 93.17 18.87 -48.72
C PRO A 661 93.65 19.42 -47.37
N VAL A 662 93.13 18.86 -46.28
CA VAL A 662 93.61 19.12 -44.92
C VAL A 662 94.57 17.99 -44.55
N GLU A 663 95.73 18.32 -43.99
CA GLU A 663 96.66 17.32 -43.46
C GLU A 663 95.99 16.54 -42.33
N GLU A 664 96.03 15.20 -42.40
CA GLU A 664 95.49 14.33 -41.35
C GLU A 664 96.40 14.38 -40.11
N GLU A 665 96.08 15.22 -39.13
CA GLU A 665 96.57 15.02 -37.76
C GLU A 665 95.94 13.74 -37.17
N GLU A 666 96.76 12.81 -36.68
CA GLU A 666 96.25 11.64 -35.95
C GLU A 666 95.33 12.06 -34.80
N PRO A 667 94.11 11.48 -34.69
CA PRO A 667 93.13 11.88 -33.69
C PRO A 667 93.64 11.64 -32.26
N PHE A 668 93.32 12.58 -31.37
CA PHE A 668 93.59 12.45 -29.93
C PHE A 668 92.89 11.20 -29.34
N PRO A 669 93.49 10.52 -28.35
CA PRO A 669 92.82 9.44 -27.65
C PRO A 669 91.55 9.96 -26.95
N ILE A 670 90.40 9.38 -27.29
CA ILE A 670 89.11 9.80 -26.74
C ILE A 670 88.99 9.28 -25.31
N ARG A 671 88.74 10.18 -24.35
CA ARG A 671 88.42 9.80 -22.96
C ARG A 671 87.12 9.00 -22.94
N ALA A 672 87.18 7.76 -22.46
CA ALA A 672 85.99 6.93 -22.27
C ALA A 672 85.05 7.58 -21.24
N ARG A 673 83.92 8.11 -21.70
CA ARG A 673 82.88 8.65 -20.82
C ARG A 673 82.10 7.47 -20.19
N PRO A 674 81.86 7.45 -18.87
CA PRO A 674 80.95 6.48 -18.27
C PRO A 674 79.53 6.70 -18.82
N ALA A 675 78.76 5.63 -18.97
CA ALA A 675 77.35 5.75 -19.32
C ALA A 675 76.60 6.56 -18.25
N TYR A 676 75.68 7.43 -18.68
CA TYR A 676 74.82 8.16 -17.74
C TYR A 676 73.89 7.16 -17.04
N ASP A 677 74.10 6.97 -15.74
CA ASP A 677 73.36 5.99 -14.94
C ASP A 677 72.04 6.59 -14.42
N SER A 678 70.94 6.15 -15.03
CA SER A 678 69.58 6.55 -14.64
C SER A 678 69.04 5.78 -13.42
N ALA A 679 69.78 4.83 -12.82
CA ALA A 679 69.29 4.03 -11.70
C ALA A 679 69.06 4.84 -10.40
N SER A 680 69.65 6.04 -10.29
CA SER A 680 69.45 6.97 -9.16
C SER A 680 68.29 7.96 -9.35
N GLU A 681 67.48 7.83 -10.41
CA GLU A 681 66.44 8.80 -10.77
C GLU A 681 65.15 8.73 -9.91
N SER A 682 65.10 7.88 -8.88
CA SER A 682 63.95 7.74 -7.98
C SER A 682 64.17 8.45 -6.62
N SER A 683 63.72 9.70 -6.52
CA SER A 683 62.93 10.24 -5.38
C SER A 683 62.72 11.76 -5.53
N ASP A 684 61.47 12.17 -5.69
CA ASP A 684 60.80 13.07 -4.73
C ASP A 684 59.39 13.40 -5.25
N SER A 685 58.40 12.76 -4.66
CA SER A 685 56.99 13.15 -4.72
C SER A 685 56.31 12.57 -3.47
N PRO A 686 55.43 13.30 -2.76
CA PRO A 686 54.81 12.80 -1.54
C PRO A 686 54.01 11.52 -1.79
N VAL A 687 54.44 10.41 -1.18
CA VAL A 687 53.72 9.14 -1.17
C VAL A 687 52.84 9.10 0.08
N GLU A 688 51.67 9.76 0.01
CA GLU A 688 50.59 9.57 1.00
C GLU A 688 49.20 9.45 0.34
N ASP A 689 49.00 9.87 -0.92
CA ASP A 689 47.68 9.87 -1.59
C ASP A 689 47.37 8.62 -2.46
N TRP A 690 48.29 7.64 -2.55
CA TRP A 690 48.11 6.46 -3.41
C TRP A 690 47.37 5.29 -2.75
N GLU A 691 47.30 5.22 -1.41
CA GLU A 691 46.54 4.18 -0.71
C GLU A 691 45.01 4.39 -0.81
N ALA A 692 44.57 5.62 -1.11
CA ALA A 692 43.17 5.96 -1.36
C ALA A 692 42.60 5.46 -2.72
N LEU A 693 43.39 4.69 -3.51
CA LEU A 693 42.98 4.14 -4.81
C LEU A 693 42.55 2.66 -4.80
N TYR A 694 42.73 1.96 -3.68
CA TYR A 694 42.32 0.56 -3.51
C TYR A 694 41.43 0.30 -2.28
N SER A 695 41.00 1.34 -1.59
CA SER A 695 40.11 1.22 -0.43
C SER A 695 38.63 1.44 -0.81
N SER A 696 37.83 0.39 -0.64
CA SER A 696 36.36 0.29 -0.71
C SER A 696 35.67 0.32 -2.10
N ASP A 697 34.73 -0.62 -2.24
CA ASP A 697 33.64 -0.74 -3.23
C ASP A 697 33.95 -1.04 -4.72
N ASP A 698 34.52 -2.22 -4.99
CA ASP A 698 34.23 -2.97 -6.22
C ASP A 698 33.30 -4.17 -5.91
N MET A 699 32.01 -4.00 -6.20
CA MET A 699 30.96 -5.02 -6.00
C MET A 699 30.93 -6.04 -7.16
N ALA A 700 32.06 -6.68 -7.44
CA ALA A 700 32.15 -7.81 -8.33
C ALA A 700 31.74 -9.10 -7.61
N ARG A 701 30.57 -9.66 -7.96
CA ARG A 701 30.06 -10.95 -7.44
C ARG A 701 31.12 -12.05 -7.58
N LYS A 702 31.59 -12.62 -6.47
CA LYS A 702 32.38 -13.86 -6.48
C LYS A 702 31.46 -15.06 -6.75
N PRO A 703 31.92 -16.10 -7.48
CA PRO A 703 31.14 -17.32 -7.67
C PRO A 703 30.95 -18.06 -6.35
N HIS A 704 29.82 -18.73 -6.23
CA HIS A 704 29.53 -19.66 -5.15
C HIS A 704 30.48 -20.86 -5.25
N ASP A 705 31.12 -21.26 -4.16
CA ASP A 705 31.75 -22.58 -4.06
C ASP A 705 31.20 -23.29 -2.83
N THR A 706 30.90 -24.58 -2.98
CA THR A 706 30.19 -25.38 -2.00
C THR A 706 31.04 -26.58 -1.61
N GLN A 707 31.53 -26.61 -0.37
CA GLN A 707 31.73 -27.90 0.30
C GLN A 707 31.67 -27.82 1.82
N LEU A 708 31.01 -28.83 2.35
CA LEU A 708 30.64 -29.10 3.73
C LEU A 708 31.83 -29.07 4.71
N ASN A 709 31.57 -28.58 5.92
CA ASN A 709 31.97 -29.29 7.14
C ASN A 709 30.97 -28.96 8.25
N GLU A 710 30.17 -29.96 8.62
CA GLU A 710 29.40 -29.95 9.86
C GLU A 710 30.32 -30.20 11.08
N ILE A 711 29.74 -30.11 12.29
CA ILE A 711 30.37 -30.35 13.61
C ILE A 711 31.12 -29.12 14.18
N ASN A 712 30.35 -28.15 14.68
CA ASN A 712 30.22 -27.95 16.13
C ASN A 712 29.11 -26.94 16.46
N GLN A 713 28.09 -27.38 17.20
CA GLN A 713 27.07 -26.49 17.78
C GLN A 713 27.59 -25.86 19.08
N ALA A 714 27.70 -24.53 19.11
CA ALA A 714 27.63 -23.74 20.35
C ALA A 714 27.40 -22.26 20.02
N THR A 715 26.14 -21.81 20.15
CA THR A 715 25.75 -20.41 20.47
C THR A 715 26.61 -19.29 19.86
N ALA A 716 26.50 -19.08 18.56
CA ALA A 716 26.60 -17.75 17.97
C ALA A 716 25.20 -17.38 17.50
N GLN A 717 24.51 -16.58 18.31
CA GLN A 717 23.20 -16.03 17.99
C GLN A 717 23.42 -14.92 16.95
N ASP A 718 22.65 -14.91 15.85
CA ASP A 718 22.86 -13.98 14.74
C ASP A 718 22.53 -12.54 15.16
N ASP A 719 23.54 -11.81 15.66
CA ASP A 719 23.42 -10.40 16.10
C ASP A 719 23.04 -9.43 14.96
N TYR A 720 23.01 -9.91 13.71
CA TYR A 720 22.62 -9.14 12.52
C TYR A 720 21.12 -8.81 12.44
N ASP A 721 20.23 -9.60 13.05
CA ASP A 721 18.80 -9.25 13.12
C ASP A 721 18.53 -8.12 14.15
N SER A 722 19.44 -7.91 15.10
CA SER A 722 19.16 -7.07 16.28
C SER A 722 19.15 -5.57 16.03
N GLU A 723 19.73 -5.05 14.94
CA GLU A 723 19.76 -3.60 14.65
C GLU A 723 18.50 -3.14 13.90
N GLU A 724 17.93 -3.99 13.04
CA GLU A 724 16.72 -3.67 12.27
C GLU A 724 15.46 -3.82 13.14
N GLU A 725 15.41 -4.81 14.04
CA GLU A 725 14.36 -4.94 15.07
C GLU A 725 14.36 -3.79 16.10
N LYS A 726 15.49 -3.09 16.29
CA LYS A 726 15.59 -1.90 17.17
C LYS A 726 15.12 -0.60 16.50
N MET A 727 14.89 -0.58 15.18
CA MET A 727 14.36 0.61 14.53
C MET A 727 12.88 0.78 14.88
N PRO A 728 12.41 2.00 15.21
CA PRO A 728 10.99 2.23 15.42
C PRO A 728 10.23 1.89 14.13
N GLU A 729 9.23 1.00 14.24
CA GLU A 729 8.47 0.51 13.09
C GLU A 729 8.01 1.67 12.19
N PRO A 730 8.30 1.61 10.88
CA PRO A 730 8.14 2.74 9.98
C PRO A 730 6.68 3.19 9.87
N TRP A 731 6.46 4.50 9.79
CA TRP A 731 5.13 5.06 9.55
C TRP A 731 4.66 4.72 8.13
N ASN A 732 3.83 3.68 8.02
CA ASN A 732 3.31 3.10 6.78
C ASN A 732 1.77 3.18 6.70
N ALA A 733 1.17 4.18 7.36
CA ALA A 733 -0.27 4.32 7.46
C ALA A 733 -0.93 4.62 6.09
N ILE A 734 -1.77 3.71 5.60
CA ILE A 734 -2.55 3.86 4.36
C ILE A 734 -4.03 3.88 4.74
N CYS A 735 -4.75 4.91 4.30
CA CYS A 735 -6.19 5.04 4.47
C CYS A 735 -6.87 4.94 3.09
N ILE A 736 -7.84 4.05 2.95
CA ILE A 736 -8.68 3.99 1.75
C ILE A 736 -9.89 4.87 1.96
N VAL A 737 -10.06 5.87 1.08
CA VAL A 737 -11.13 6.86 1.17
C VAL A 737 -11.98 6.87 -0.09
N GLY A 738 -13.29 6.91 0.11
CA GLY A 738 -14.30 7.06 -0.93
C GLY A 738 -14.95 8.43 -0.82
N VAL A 739 -14.97 9.20 -1.90
CA VAL A 739 -15.80 10.41 -2.00
C VAL A 739 -17.12 10.05 -2.68
N ARG A 740 -18.24 10.54 -2.16
CA ARG A 740 -19.57 10.48 -2.80
C ARG A 740 -20.11 11.90 -2.93
N VAL A 741 -20.64 12.23 -4.10
CA VAL A 741 -21.20 13.55 -4.42
C VAL A 741 -22.63 13.35 -4.88
N TYR A 742 -23.59 13.80 -4.07
CA TYR A 742 -25.01 13.76 -4.40
C TYR A 742 -25.43 15.14 -4.91
N SER A 743 -26.11 15.21 -6.04
CA SER A 743 -26.68 16.46 -6.56
C SER A 743 -27.91 16.20 -7.43
N LYS A 744 -28.70 17.25 -7.72
CA LYS A 744 -29.80 17.17 -8.69
C LYS A 744 -29.38 17.55 -10.12
N ASP A 745 -28.14 17.98 -10.34
CA ASP A 745 -27.57 18.19 -11.68
C ASP A 745 -27.53 16.89 -12.50
N GLU A 746 -27.84 16.99 -13.79
CA GLU A 746 -27.78 15.90 -14.77
C GLU A 746 -26.36 15.61 -15.26
N ASN A 747 -25.50 16.63 -15.28
CA ASN A 747 -24.17 16.55 -15.89
C ASN A 747 -23.04 16.70 -14.86
N LEU A 748 -23.29 16.29 -13.61
CA LEU A 748 -22.34 16.30 -12.51
C LEU A 748 -21.08 15.48 -12.87
N GLU A 749 -19.90 16.13 -12.88
CA GLU A 749 -18.64 15.43 -13.08
C GLU A 749 -17.80 15.35 -11.79
N LEU A 750 -17.18 14.21 -11.55
CA LEU A 750 -16.23 13.97 -10.46
C LEU A 750 -14.92 13.42 -11.03
N ARG A 751 -13.77 14.05 -10.76
CA ARG A 751 -12.44 13.66 -11.31
C ARG A 751 -11.41 13.48 -10.20
N THR A 752 -10.45 12.57 -10.37
CA THR A 752 -9.33 12.34 -9.42
C THR A 752 -8.05 13.06 -9.86
N VAL A 753 -7.32 13.64 -8.91
CA VAL A 753 -6.07 14.37 -9.11
C VAL A 753 -4.88 13.53 -8.60
N MET A 754 -3.87 13.29 -9.44
CA MET A 754 -2.68 12.50 -9.12
C MET A 754 -1.52 13.35 -8.58
N GLU A 755 -0.53 12.67 -8.00
CA GLU A 755 0.73 13.30 -7.57
C GLU A 755 1.48 13.93 -8.76
N GLY A 756 1.44 15.26 -8.85
CA GLY A 756 2.01 16.04 -9.95
C GLY A 756 1.00 16.88 -10.74
N GLY A 757 -0.30 16.83 -10.39
CA GLY A 757 -1.35 17.60 -11.06
C GLY A 757 -1.88 16.94 -12.34
N GLU A 758 -1.40 15.74 -12.68
CA GLU A 758 -2.00 14.91 -13.72
C GLU A 758 -3.43 14.53 -13.29
N LEU A 759 -4.43 14.94 -14.06
CA LEU A 759 -5.81 14.52 -13.84
C LEU A 759 -6.01 13.12 -14.41
N LEU A 760 -6.61 12.22 -13.64
CA LEU A 760 -7.13 10.98 -14.21
C LEU A 760 -8.43 11.30 -14.96
N GLU A 761 -8.39 11.22 -16.28
CA GLU A 761 -9.58 11.05 -17.12
C GLU A 761 -10.23 9.71 -16.77
N GLY A 762 -11.11 9.74 -15.77
CA GLY A 762 -11.64 8.52 -15.15
C GLY A 762 -12.86 8.73 -14.25
N GLY A 763 -13.57 9.85 -14.42
CA GLY A 763 -14.91 10.06 -13.86
C GLY A 763 -16.03 9.86 -14.87
N MET A 764 -15.78 10.20 -16.14
CA MET A 764 -16.70 10.00 -17.27
C MET A 764 -15.93 9.58 -18.54
N GLY A 765 -15.06 8.57 -18.40
CA GLY A 765 -14.66 7.77 -19.56
C GLY A 765 -15.78 6.80 -19.97
N SER A 766 -15.51 5.87 -20.89
CA SER A 766 -16.51 4.86 -21.35
C SER A 766 -17.06 3.92 -20.27
N LYS A 767 -16.60 4.02 -19.02
CA LYS A 767 -17.14 3.33 -17.83
C LYS A 767 -17.98 4.21 -16.90
N GLY A 768 -17.97 5.55 -17.03
CA GLY A 768 -18.56 6.47 -16.05
C GLY A 768 -20.08 6.38 -15.88
N ALA A 769 -20.78 5.74 -16.84
CA ALA A 769 -22.19 5.39 -16.67
C ALA A 769 -22.46 4.38 -15.54
N ALA A 770 -21.42 3.72 -15.01
CA ALA A 770 -21.50 2.88 -13.81
C ALA A 770 -21.11 3.62 -12.52
N ASP A 771 -20.43 4.77 -12.62
CA ASP A 771 -20.07 5.62 -11.48
C ASP A 771 -21.23 6.56 -11.08
N LEU A 772 -22.17 6.78 -12.00
CA LEU A 772 -23.46 7.48 -11.82
C LEU A 772 -24.52 6.51 -11.30
N ASP A 773 -24.78 6.54 -10.00
CA ASP A 773 -25.87 5.79 -9.40
C ASP A 773 -27.07 6.70 -9.07
N ASN A 774 -28.28 6.17 -9.23
CA ASN A 774 -29.49 6.90 -8.89
C ASN A 774 -29.64 6.86 -7.36
N ALA A 775 -29.40 8.01 -6.71
CA ALA A 775 -29.47 8.09 -5.26
C ALA A 775 -30.86 7.77 -4.71
N GLN A 776 -31.92 7.85 -5.52
CA GLN A 776 -33.28 7.43 -5.17
C GLN A 776 -33.51 5.91 -5.20
N SER A 777 -32.94 5.24 -6.21
CA SER A 777 -32.86 3.78 -6.28
C SER A 777 -32.16 3.20 -5.05
N ASN A 778 -31.23 3.99 -4.49
CA ASN A 778 -30.49 3.67 -3.29
C ASN A 778 -31.21 4.10 -2.00
N ALA A 779 -31.72 5.34 -1.91
CA ALA A 779 -32.00 5.98 -0.63
C ALA A 779 -33.42 6.49 -0.38
N GLY A 780 -34.40 5.78 -0.94
CA GLY A 780 -35.73 5.73 -0.31
C GLY A 780 -36.94 6.02 -1.20
N GLY A 781 -36.81 5.99 -2.54
CA GLY A 781 -37.92 6.38 -3.44
C GLY A 781 -38.39 5.42 -4.55
N GLY A 782 -37.95 4.15 -4.58
CA GLY A 782 -38.72 3.05 -5.19
C GLY A 782 -37.98 2.26 -6.29
N ARG A 783 -37.90 0.94 -6.11
CA ARG A 783 -37.60 0.02 -7.21
C ARG A 783 -38.87 -0.19 -8.03
N TYR A 784 -38.73 -0.32 -9.35
CA TYR A 784 -39.86 -0.44 -10.28
C TYR A 784 -40.87 -1.49 -9.81
N ASP A 785 -42.14 -1.07 -9.75
CA ASP A 785 -43.25 -1.94 -9.39
C ASP A 785 -43.47 -2.95 -10.52
N TYR A 786 -42.91 -4.16 -10.37
CA TYR A 786 -42.91 -5.20 -11.40
C TYR A 786 -44.33 -5.63 -11.83
N LYS A 787 -45.37 -5.27 -11.07
CA LYS A 787 -46.77 -5.42 -11.46
C LYS A 787 -47.20 -4.52 -12.63
N ALA A 788 -46.55 -3.39 -12.86
CA ALA A 788 -46.86 -2.54 -14.01
C ALA A 788 -46.39 -3.16 -15.34
N ALA A 789 -45.39 -4.04 -15.31
CA ALA A 789 -44.84 -4.69 -16.50
C ALA A 789 -45.64 -5.92 -16.95
N SER A 790 -46.46 -6.54 -16.09
CA SER A 790 -47.26 -7.72 -16.46
C SER A 790 -48.48 -7.41 -17.32
N ASP A 791 -48.97 -6.17 -17.29
CA ASP A 791 -50.25 -5.80 -17.90
C ASP A 791 -50.11 -5.21 -19.32
N THR A 792 -48.88 -4.90 -19.76
CA THR A 792 -48.56 -4.61 -21.16
C THR A 792 -48.41 -5.88 -21.99
N LYS A 793 -49.57 -6.43 -22.39
CA LYS A 793 -49.86 -7.24 -23.59
C LYS A 793 -48.71 -8.10 -24.16
N GLY A 794 -48.93 -9.41 -24.12
CA GLY A 794 -48.04 -10.37 -24.78
C GLY A 794 -47.86 -10.14 -26.28
N GLN A 795 -46.59 -10.00 -26.68
CA GLN A 795 -46.08 -10.55 -27.93
C GLN A 795 -44.96 -11.52 -27.55
N GLY A 796 -45.00 -12.74 -28.07
CA GLY A 796 -44.06 -13.79 -27.67
C GLY A 796 -42.67 -13.53 -28.24
N ILE A 797 -41.66 -13.50 -27.37
CA ILE A 797 -40.25 -13.63 -27.74
C ILE A 797 -39.74 -14.89 -27.05
N SER A 798 -39.55 -15.96 -27.84
CA SER A 798 -38.92 -17.18 -27.35
C SER A 798 -37.44 -16.92 -27.01
N PRO A 799 -36.91 -17.45 -25.91
CA PRO A 799 -35.47 -17.40 -25.64
C PRO A 799 -34.74 -18.38 -26.56
N ASP A 800 -34.03 -17.85 -27.56
CA ASP A 800 -33.24 -18.66 -28.49
C ASP A 800 -31.92 -19.08 -27.81
N ILE A 801 -31.83 -20.36 -27.43
CA ILE A 801 -30.63 -20.94 -26.79
C ILE A 801 -29.66 -21.39 -27.89
N GLY A 802 -28.96 -20.41 -28.47
CA GLY A 802 -27.92 -20.62 -29.47
C GLY A 802 -26.67 -21.30 -28.90
N LYS A 803 -26.63 -22.64 -28.92
CA LYS A 803 -25.41 -23.42 -28.66
C LYS A 803 -24.37 -23.18 -29.75
N ASN A 804 -23.19 -22.69 -29.38
CA ASN A 804 -22.01 -22.73 -30.26
C ASN A 804 -21.22 -24.02 -30.02
N SER A 805 -21.51 -25.04 -30.82
CA SER A 805 -20.62 -26.18 -31.05
C SER A 805 -20.68 -26.53 -32.54
N LYS A 806 -19.73 -26.02 -33.32
CA LYS A 806 -19.45 -26.52 -34.67
C LYS A 806 -18.41 -27.61 -34.56
N ASP A 807 -18.81 -28.83 -34.90
CA ASP A 807 -17.95 -29.78 -35.62
C ASP A 807 -18.82 -30.44 -36.68
N THR A 808 -18.21 -30.75 -37.82
CA THR A 808 -18.88 -31.08 -39.09
C THR A 808 -19.26 -32.55 -39.20
N GLU A 809 -20.48 -32.83 -39.69
CA GLU A 809 -20.83 -34.12 -40.26
C GLU A 809 -20.36 -34.22 -41.72
N ASP A 810 -19.72 -35.35 -42.03
CA ASP A 810 -19.60 -36.07 -43.30
C ASP A 810 -19.36 -37.53 -42.85
N ASP A 811 -19.94 -38.60 -43.40
CA ASP A 811 -21.00 -38.75 -44.41
C ASP A 811 -21.58 -40.18 -44.24
N THR A 812 -22.78 -40.48 -44.77
CA THR A 812 -23.41 -41.82 -44.97
C THR A 812 -22.88 -43.04 -44.15
N THR A 813 -23.66 -43.78 -43.35
CA THR A 813 -24.79 -44.67 -43.77
C THR A 813 -25.46 -45.30 -42.54
#